data_AF-A0A3D1S1S9-F1
#
_entry.id   AF-A0A3D1S1S9-F1
#
_cell.length_a   1.000
_cell.length_b   1.000
_cell.length_c   1.000
_cell.angle_alpha   90.00
_cell.angle_beta   90.00
_cell.angle_gamma   90.00
#
_symmetry.space_group_name_H-M   'P 1'
#
loop_
_entity.id
_entity.type
_entity.pdbx_description
1 polymer ?
#
loop_
_entity_poly.entity_id
_entity_poly.type
_entity_poly.pdbx_seq_one_letter_code
_entity_poly.pdbx_strand_id
1 'polypeptide(L)'
;MKKLLISTSVASALALVGCGGETMSDLQAETPQQQPLSRVVFDPGAGNLNIPNDLLMLPGDDGFFDYTLNIPVADATDFTDPQNALNVLDGWSVSQPFVINVETPSGVSLDASTISAGVSLYEATLGLNQSDPDCAAIPVPSAGCKVGDKLTFGVDYVVSLADNNTIAFVPLKPLKPSQGYILVLTDDLKDSTGRSVQGSTTWGLVNQDPATSPLGSEAQIGLQTLINSIVVSLNQVGLARENITYAASFTTQSTTVVLETIKKVMVGEFAARAAAGDPTAGMALPAMTVVDAPDAPNAMEALGLVSAEAIAGAVQFGISQLPSEAAALVPAIQAADFSGMTTCGGLLTAAAGGFGNAIPQVNDFAAEVAGGVLASAGPFCAAKHVRATISLPHFLAIPRADNPLAPVTEFMTAACDSGIVLAGFAGLPATVQATYSAGPNDATCAAVGLRDLQDANGAPLDRDRNVTRFSPIPQAKGGNAGNMTLDVQITVPDPMVIAALGQPAMTMPDAGWPVAILYHGITRQKEDMLAITAALSFAGVATVAIDHPLHGSRGYDLDGDGTDEINATTVSATHYMNLQTLPTAKANLTQSVSDLLGLRLGLNAVIDTSTGSIAMLDASNVSVMGVSLGGIAGGNFAAVANTSMGGDLSALDGMFSVAAASLESPGAGTAQFLLESPSFGPLIKSLLLSQASPDFAALVAGTYPAGATEAQTSALVEPFLNALSDSQLATVNATFNQFAFAAQTSLDGADPISFVNTLGMNTPT
;
A
#
# COMPACT_ATOMS: atom_id res chain seq x y z
N MET A 1 24.61 -6.08 9.94
CA MET A 1 25.23 -6.41 8.63
C MET A 1 26.59 -7.04 8.83
N LYS A 2 26.74 -8.33 8.47
CA LYS A 2 28.05 -8.99 8.43
C LYS A 2 28.78 -8.48 7.18
N LYS A 3 29.86 -7.73 7.39
CA LYS A 3 30.80 -7.32 6.33
C LYS A 3 31.41 -8.59 5.75
N LEU A 4 30.96 -9.03 4.58
CA LEU A 4 31.52 -10.16 3.86
C LEU A 4 32.01 -9.71 2.48
N LEU A 5 33.33 -9.88 2.37
CA LEU A 5 34.25 -9.66 1.26
C LEU A 5 33.76 -10.12 -0.11
N ILE A 6 33.93 -9.25 -1.11
CA ILE A 6 34.23 -9.60 -2.51
C ILE A 6 35.31 -8.59 -2.96
N SER A 7 36.60 -8.95 -2.86
CA SER A 7 37.45 -9.55 -3.91
C SER A 7 37.99 -8.55 -4.94
N THR A 8 39.13 -7.95 -4.57
CA THR A 8 40.34 -7.74 -5.38
C THR A 8 40.20 -7.41 -6.86
N SER A 9 40.28 -6.13 -7.22
CA SER A 9 40.82 -5.64 -8.51
C SER A 9 41.19 -4.13 -8.50
N VAL A 10 41.70 -3.56 -7.40
CA VAL A 10 42.37 -2.24 -7.44
C VAL A 10 43.54 -2.24 -6.47
N ALA A 11 44.59 -2.97 -6.82
CA ALA A 11 45.87 -2.89 -6.13
C ALA A 11 46.97 -2.87 -7.18
N SER A 12 47.32 -1.67 -7.67
CA SER A 12 48.69 -1.31 -8.07
C SER A 12 48.75 0.12 -8.63
N ALA A 13 49.83 0.81 -8.23
CA ALA A 13 50.45 1.98 -8.88
C ALA A 13 50.17 3.39 -8.29
N LEU A 14 50.61 3.60 -7.05
CA LEU A 14 51.21 4.88 -6.64
C LEU A 14 52.64 4.59 -6.14
N ALA A 15 53.58 4.49 -7.07
CA ALA A 15 55.01 4.51 -6.77
C ALA A 15 55.56 5.83 -7.33
N LEU A 16 55.68 6.83 -6.45
CA LEU A 16 56.39 8.07 -6.75
C LEU A 16 57.88 7.78 -6.98
N VAL A 17 58.42 8.37 -8.04
CA VAL A 17 59.85 8.48 -8.33
C VAL A 17 60.51 9.31 -7.22
N GLY A 18 61.44 8.70 -6.49
CA GLY A 18 62.23 9.36 -5.47
C GLY A 18 63.38 10.17 -6.06
N CYS A 19 63.41 11.47 -5.75
CA CYS A 19 64.62 12.28 -5.76
C CYS A 19 64.88 12.83 -4.35
N GLY A 20 66.03 12.45 -3.77
CA GLY A 20 66.85 13.34 -2.94
C GLY A 20 66.43 13.62 -1.49
N GLY A 21 66.91 12.76 -0.58
CA GLY A 21 67.74 13.22 0.55
C GLY A 21 67.17 14.22 1.57
N GLU A 22 66.03 13.94 2.19
CA GLU A 22 65.61 14.55 3.46
C GLU A 22 65.23 13.44 4.46
N THR A 23 65.55 13.62 5.76
CA THR A 23 65.27 12.61 6.78
C THR A 23 63.79 12.65 7.20
N MET A 24 63.18 11.51 7.53
CA MET A 24 61.77 11.42 7.97
C MET A 24 61.41 12.34 9.14
N SER A 25 62.40 12.69 9.96
CA SER A 25 62.28 13.61 11.09
C SER A 25 62.07 15.07 10.67
N ASP A 26 62.64 15.49 9.53
CA ASP A 26 62.53 16.87 9.04
C ASP A 26 61.16 17.08 8.36
N LEU A 27 60.65 16.06 7.66
CA LEU A 27 59.30 16.06 7.07
C LEU A 27 58.19 16.11 8.13
N GLN A 28 58.38 15.52 9.31
CA GLN A 28 57.37 15.53 10.38
C GLN A 28 57.28 16.87 11.14
N ALA A 29 58.34 17.70 11.11
CA ALA A 29 58.40 18.97 11.82
C ALA A 29 57.82 20.15 11.01
N GLU A 30 57.87 20.08 9.68
CA GLU A 30 57.37 21.14 8.77
C GLU A 30 56.01 20.82 8.12
N THR A 31 55.44 19.64 8.34
CA THR A 31 54.07 19.35 7.90
C THR A 31 53.10 19.80 8.99
N PRO A 32 52.27 20.85 8.81
CA PRO A 32 51.17 21.11 9.72
C PRO A 32 50.36 19.82 9.82
N GLN A 33 50.19 19.25 11.01
CA GLN A 33 49.24 18.16 11.20
C GLN A 33 47.87 18.70 10.77
N GLN A 34 47.44 18.39 9.54
CA GLN A 34 46.10 18.71 9.08
C GLN A 34 45.16 18.03 10.05
N GLN A 35 44.50 18.84 10.89
CA GLN A 35 43.53 18.29 11.82
C GLN A 35 42.44 17.60 11.02
N PRO A 36 42.05 16.37 11.39
CA PRO A 36 41.01 15.64 10.69
C PRO A 36 39.74 16.51 10.62
N LEU A 37 39.11 16.50 9.44
CA LEU A 37 37.93 17.29 9.12
C LEU A 37 36.70 16.39 9.18
N SER A 38 35.57 16.95 9.59
CA SER A 38 34.27 16.29 9.48
C SER A 38 33.87 16.24 8.00
N ARG A 39 33.43 15.07 7.49
CA ARG A 39 33.16 14.85 6.06
C ARG A 39 31.83 14.16 5.81
N VAL A 40 31.04 14.68 4.88
CA VAL A 40 29.81 14.00 4.43
C VAL A 40 30.19 12.67 3.76
N VAL A 41 29.51 11.58 4.11
CA VAL A 41 29.76 10.26 3.52
C VAL A 41 29.41 10.28 2.04
N PHE A 42 30.41 9.99 1.20
CA PHE A 42 30.24 9.77 -0.23
C PHE A 42 31.44 8.98 -0.76
N ASP A 43 31.26 7.68 -0.97
CA ASP A 43 32.20 6.81 -1.66
C ASP A 43 31.43 5.68 -2.36
N PRO A 44 30.83 5.98 -3.54
CA PRO A 44 29.99 5.01 -4.26
C PRO A 44 30.72 3.71 -4.58
N GLY A 45 32.03 3.76 -4.86
CA GLY A 45 32.84 2.58 -5.17
C GLY A 45 33.01 1.61 -4.00
N ALA A 46 32.84 2.10 -2.76
CA ALA A 46 32.84 1.29 -1.54
C ALA A 46 31.42 0.99 -1.03
N GLY A 47 30.38 1.40 -1.75
CA GLY A 47 28.98 1.30 -1.31
C GLY A 47 28.60 2.25 -0.17
N ASN A 48 29.43 3.25 0.14
CA ASN A 48 29.14 4.22 1.20
C ASN A 48 28.43 5.42 0.59
N LEU A 49 27.11 5.38 0.56
CA LEU A 49 26.27 6.43 -0.03
C LEU A 49 25.12 6.79 0.91
N ASN A 50 24.86 8.08 1.08
CA ASN A 50 23.63 8.53 1.71
C ASN A 50 22.46 8.28 0.77
N ILE A 51 21.40 7.63 1.27
CA ILE A 51 20.13 7.40 0.55
C ILE A 51 19.06 8.35 1.11
N PRO A 52 18.11 8.83 0.29
CA PRO A 52 17.87 8.49 -1.12
C PRO A 52 18.93 9.07 -2.08
N ASN A 53 19.24 8.35 -3.17
CA ASN A 53 20.22 8.77 -4.16
C ASN A 53 20.04 8.07 -5.51
N ASP A 54 19.86 8.83 -6.60
CA ASP A 54 19.61 8.28 -7.93
C ASP A 54 20.86 7.74 -8.64
N LEU A 55 22.04 7.77 -8.00
CA LEU A 55 23.15 6.91 -8.44
C LEU A 55 22.76 5.43 -8.35
N LEU A 56 21.85 5.07 -7.45
CA LEU A 56 21.27 3.74 -7.32
C LEU A 56 20.07 3.53 -8.25
N MET A 57 19.83 4.41 -9.22
CA MET A 57 18.89 4.16 -10.34
C MET A 57 19.62 3.99 -11.66
N LEU A 58 20.95 4.14 -11.68
CA LEU A 58 21.71 3.99 -12.91
C LEU A 58 21.76 2.51 -13.35
N PRO A 59 21.85 2.26 -14.67
CA PRO A 59 22.00 0.90 -15.19
C PRO A 59 23.21 0.20 -14.57
N GLY A 60 23.06 -1.10 -14.29
CA GLY A 60 24.16 -1.94 -13.80
C GLY A 60 25.13 -2.36 -14.90
N ASP A 61 26.03 -3.28 -14.58
CA ASP A 61 27.01 -3.81 -15.54
C ASP A 61 26.37 -4.56 -16.72
N ASP A 62 25.12 -5.03 -16.57
CA ASP A 62 24.35 -5.67 -17.65
C ASP A 62 23.72 -4.65 -18.63
N GLY A 63 23.77 -3.35 -18.29
CA GLY A 63 23.23 -2.26 -19.10
C GLY A 63 21.70 -2.22 -19.17
N PHE A 64 20.98 -3.06 -18.39
CA PHE A 64 19.53 -3.03 -18.36
C PHE A 64 19.03 -1.80 -17.59
N PHE A 65 17.97 -1.16 -18.10
CA PHE A 65 17.41 0.05 -17.52
C PHE A 65 15.92 0.16 -17.82
N ASP A 66 15.11 0.08 -16.76
CA ASP A 66 13.67 0.22 -16.77
C ASP A 66 13.18 1.39 -15.89
N TYR A 67 14.12 2.18 -15.35
CA TYR A 67 13.90 3.31 -14.43
C TYR A 67 13.46 2.88 -13.02
N THR A 68 13.79 1.66 -12.57
CA THR A 68 13.68 1.30 -11.16
C THR A 68 14.97 1.54 -10.38
N LEU A 69 14.88 1.41 -9.06
CA LEU A 69 16.06 1.31 -8.21
C LEU A 69 16.87 0.05 -8.55
N ASN A 70 18.18 0.17 -8.47
CA ASN A 70 19.18 -0.84 -8.79
C ASN A 70 20.22 -0.90 -7.66
N ILE A 71 19.73 -1.17 -6.44
CA ILE A 71 20.54 -1.30 -5.23
C ILE A 71 21.32 -2.61 -5.30
N PRO A 72 22.65 -2.60 -5.12
CA PRO A 72 23.45 -3.83 -5.07
C PRO A 72 23.05 -4.71 -3.89
N VAL A 73 22.72 -5.96 -4.19
CA VAL A 73 22.17 -6.96 -3.26
C VAL A 73 22.86 -8.30 -3.47
N ALA A 74 22.89 -9.15 -2.43
CA ALA A 74 23.64 -10.41 -2.47
C ALA A 74 23.01 -11.45 -3.41
N ASP A 75 21.68 -11.51 -3.43
CA ASP A 75 20.87 -12.36 -4.29
C ASP A 75 19.64 -11.55 -4.71
N ALA A 76 19.57 -11.12 -5.97
CA ALA A 76 18.48 -10.28 -6.48
C ALA A 76 17.12 -11.02 -6.61
N THR A 77 17.10 -12.34 -6.38
CA THR A 77 15.87 -13.15 -6.44
C THR A 77 15.22 -13.38 -5.07
N ASP A 78 15.91 -13.04 -3.97
CA ASP A 78 15.44 -13.24 -2.60
C ASP A 78 14.63 -12.04 -2.08
N PHE A 79 13.33 -11.98 -2.36
CA PHE A 79 12.47 -10.89 -1.88
C PHE A 79 12.19 -10.91 -0.37
N THR A 80 12.77 -11.85 0.38
CA THR A 80 12.80 -11.80 1.84
C THR A 80 13.84 -10.82 2.39
N ASP A 81 14.83 -10.42 1.55
CA ASP A 81 15.65 -9.24 1.82
C ASP A 81 14.83 -7.98 1.53
N PRO A 82 14.53 -7.14 2.55
CA PRO A 82 13.76 -5.93 2.34
C PRO A 82 14.43 -4.93 1.38
N GLN A 83 15.75 -5.02 1.12
CA GLN A 83 16.40 -4.18 0.11
C GLN A 83 16.01 -4.57 -1.31
N ASN A 84 15.79 -5.86 -1.58
CA ASN A 84 15.34 -6.31 -2.91
C ASN A 84 13.97 -5.75 -3.26
N ALA A 85 13.10 -5.57 -2.26
CA ALA A 85 11.80 -4.95 -2.45
C ALA A 85 11.87 -3.50 -2.97
N LEU A 86 12.99 -2.80 -2.74
CA LEU A 86 13.17 -1.45 -3.26
C LEU A 86 13.49 -1.47 -4.76
N ASN A 87 14.15 -2.53 -5.27
CA ASN A 87 14.59 -2.60 -6.67
C ASN A 87 13.45 -2.74 -7.70
N VAL A 88 12.21 -2.93 -7.24
CA VAL A 88 11.02 -2.95 -8.11
C VAL A 88 10.29 -1.59 -8.16
N LEU A 89 10.83 -0.56 -7.49
CA LEU A 89 10.22 0.76 -7.38
C LEU A 89 10.84 1.76 -8.36
N ASP A 90 10.02 2.64 -8.92
CA ASP A 90 10.42 3.69 -9.87
C ASP A 90 10.89 4.99 -9.19
N GLY A 91 11.27 4.91 -7.92
CA GLY A 91 11.83 6.01 -7.16
C GLY A 91 11.84 5.75 -5.65
N TRP A 92 12.24 6.77 -4.90
CA TRP A 92 12.32 6.79 -3.46
C TRP A 92 11.01 7.24 -2.81
N SER A 93 10.94 7.05 -1.50
CA SER A 93 9.77 7.41 -0.69
C SER A 93 9.39 8.89 -0.81
N VAL A 94 8.09 9.17 -0.77
CA VAL A 94 7.55 10.53 -0.73
C VAL A 94 7.46 11.08 0.70
N SER A 95 7.49 10.23 1.72
CA SER A 95 7.21 10.66 3.11
C SER A 95 8.16 10.09 4.17
N GLN A 96 8.92 9.04 3.86
CA GLN A 96 9.77 8.37 4.83
C GLN A 96 10.95 9.28 5.22
N PRO A 97 11.18 9.49 6.53
CA PRO A 97 12.39 10.13 7.01
C PRO A 97 13.64 9.37 6.56
N PHE A 98 14.69 10.11 6.23
CA PHE A 98 15.98 9.55 5.86
C PHE A 98 17.10 10.21 6.65
N VAL A 99 18.28 9.60 6.61
CA VAL A 99 19.45 10.07 7.36
C VAL A 99 20.60 10.45 6.43
N ILE A 100 21.36 11.44 6.85
CA ILE A 100 22.56 11.91 6.17
C ILE A 100 23.73 11.69 7.13
N ASN A 101 24.62 10.78 6.76
CA ASN A 101 25.76 10.38 7.56
C ASN A 101 26.96 11.31 7.29
N VAL A 102 27.58 11.77 8.36
CA VAL A 102 28.84 12.51 8.36
C VAL A 102 29.88 11.70 9.16
N GLU A 103 31.09 11.57 8.63
CA GLU A 103 32.23 11.06 9.40
C GLU A 103 32.84 12.22 10.19
N THR A 104 32.85 12.13 11.51
CA THR A 104 33.48 13.14 12.37
C THR A 104 34.75 12.59 13.02
N PRO A 105 35.76 13.45 13.28
CA PRO A 105 36.91 13.08 14.09
C PRO A 105 36.50 12.65 15.51
N SER A 106 37.35 11.86 16.16
CA SER A 106 37.14 11.47 17.55
C SER A 106 36.99 12.70 18.47
N GLY A 107 35.92 12.72 19.27
CA GLY A 107 35.59 13.84 20.16
C GLY A 107 34.93 15.04 19.48
N VAL A 108 34.65 14.97 18.18
CA VAL A 108 33.93 16.01 17.41
C VAL A 108 32.53 15.53 17.07
N SER A 109 31.56 16.43 17.16
CA SER A 109 30.17 16.21 16.77
C SER A 109 29.73 17.28 15.78
N LEU A 110 28.55 17.14 15.19
CA LEU A 110 27.91 18.19 14.41
C LEU A 110 27.36 19.29 15.33
N ASP A 111 27.35 20.55 14.86
CA ASP A 111 26.70 21.67 15.54
C ASP A 111 25.23 21.75 15.11
N ALA A 112 24.34 21.32 16.01
CA ALA A 112 22.90 21.30 15.79
C ALA A 112 22.30 22.64 15.36
N SER A 113 22.89 23.77 15.79
CA SER A 113 22.37 25.11 15.46
C SER A 113 22.58 25.51 14.00
N THR A 114 23.50 24.82 13.29
CA THR A 114 23.90 25.16 11.92
C THR A 114 23.23 24.28 10.86
N ILE A 115 22.58 23.19 11.27
CA ILE A 115 22.04 22.17 10.34
C ILE A 115 20.97 22.76 9.42
N SER A 116 20.04 23.56 9.96
CA SER A 116 18.97 24.17 9.17
C SER A 116 19.46 25.18 8.13
N ALA A 117 20.64 25.78 8.34
CA ALA A 117 21.31 26.63 7.37
C ALA A 117 22.10 25.82 6.34
N GLY A 118 22.77 24.77 6.80
CA GLY A 118 23.67 23.94 5.98
C GLY A 118 23.00 22.85 5.14
N VAL A 119 21.75 22.47 5.43
CA VAL A 119 21.02 21.40 4.73
C VAL A 119 19.78 21.96 4.05
N SER A 120 19.65 21.74 2.74
CA SER A 120 18.52 22.22 1.93
C SER A 120 18.08 21.17 0.92
N LEU A 121 16.79 21.21 0.56
CA LEU A 121 16.21 20.37 -0.49
C LEU A 121 15.56 21.27 -1.55
N TYR A 122 15.86 21.01 -2.81
CA TYR A 122 15.30 21.72 -3.96
C TYR A 122 14.52 20.76 -4.84
N GLU A 123 13.38 21.20 -5.36
CA GLU A 123 12.76 20.51 -6.50
C GLU A 123 13.69 20.59 -7.71
N ALA A 124 13.68 19.56 -8.55
CA ALA A 124 14.52 19.49 -9.73
C ALA A 124 13.85 18.73 -10.87
N THR A 125 14.03 19.23 -12.08
CA THR A 125 13.79 18.45 -13.30
C THR A 125 15.12 17.78 -13.64
N LEU A 126 15.11 16.45 -13.70
CA LEU A 126 16.28 15.64 -14.04
C LEU A 126 16.23 15.19 -15.52
N GLY A 127 17.30 14.55 -16.00
CA GLY A 127 17.36 14.02 -17.36
C GLY A 127 16.25 13.00 -17.67
N LEU A 128 16.02 12.74 -18.95
CA LEU A 128 14.93 11.90 -19.46
C LEU A 128 13.50 12.31 -19.07
N ASN A 129 13.31 13.45 -18.40
CA ASN A 129 11.99 13.94 -18.05
C ASN A 129 11.24 14.43 -19.29
N GLN A 130 10.28 13.64 -19.75
CA GLN A 130 9.51 13.89 -20.98
C GLN A 130 8.58 15.11 -20.91
N SER A 131 8.32 15.65 -19.71
CA SER A 131 7.50 16.86 -19.55
C SER A 131 8.28 18.14 -19.88
N ASP A 132 9.60 18.07 -19.98
CA ASP A 132 10.47 19.20 -20.30
C ASP A 132 11.36 18.88 -21.51
N PRO A 133 11.20 19.56 -22.66
CA PRO A 133 11.94 19.25 -23.88
C PRO A 133 13.47 19.33 -23.76
N ASP A 134 14.00 20.23 -22.92
CA ASP A 134 15.44 20.38 -22.74
C ASP A 134 15.99 19.21 -21.91
N CYS A 135 15.27 18.83 -20.87
CA CYS A 135 15.67 17.75 -19.97
C CYS A 135 15.43 16.36 -20.56
N ALA A 136 14.40 16.19 -21.40
CA ALA A 136 14.11 14.97 -22.13
C ALA A 136 15.28 14.53 -23.04
N ALA A 137 16.06 15.49 -23.56
CA ALA A 137 17.21 15.23 -24.41
C ALA A 137 18.47 14.74 -23.66
N ILE A 138 18.50 14.86 -22.32
CA ILE A 138 19.62 14.41 -21.51
C ILE A 138 19.48 12.90 -21.26
N PRO A 139 20.41 12.07 -21.74
CA PRO A 139 20.25 10.62 -21.75
C PRO A 139 20.43 9.96 -20.38
N VAL A 140 20.95 10.68 -19.39
CA VAL A 140 21.18 10.18 -18.04
C VAL A 140 20.02 10.62 -17.12
N PRO A 141 19.20 9.70 -16.59
CA PRO A 141 17.99 10.02 -15.82
C PRO A 141 18.30 10.87 -14.58
N SER A 142 19.40 10.57 -13.89
CA SER A 142 19.76 11.20 -12.61
C SER A 142 20.48 12.55 -12.78
N ALA A 143 20.74 12.99 -14.01
CA ALA A 143 21.49 14.21 -14.29
C ALA A 143 20.68 15.47 -13.93
N GLY A 144 21.32 16.43 -13.27
CA GLY A 144 20.72 17.72 -12.99
C GLY A 144 20.50 18.51 -14.27
N CYS A 145 19.26 18.91 -14.54
CA CYS A 145 18.90 19.72 -15.71
C CYS A 145 18.42 21.11 -15.29
N LYS A 146 17.33 21.18 -14.53
CA LYS A 146 16.73 22.43 -14.03
C LYS A 146 16.47 22.33 -12.54
N VAL A 147 16.69 23.42 -11.82
CA VAL A 147 16.42 23.51 -10.38
C VAL A 147 15.19 24.39 -10.16
N GLY A 148 14.21 23.85 -9.44
CA GLY A 148 12.96 24.50 -9.08
C GLY A 148 13.00 25.11 -7.68
N ASP A 149 11.85 25.08 -7.02
CA ASP A 149 11.65 25.72 -5.72
C ASP A 149 12.50 25.08 -4.61
N LYS A 150 13.02 25.93 -3.73
CA LYS A 150 13.62 25.50 -2.46
C LYS A 150 12.50 25.16 -1.47
N LEU A 151 12.52 23.95 -0.91
CA LEU A 151 11.59 23.58 0.15
C LEU A 151 11.88 24.38 1.43
N THR A 152 10.84 24.67 2.19
CA THR A 152 10.93 25.56 3.35
C THR A 152 11.10 24.78 4.64
N PHE A 153 12.21 25.00 5.34
CA PHE A 153 12.45 24.45 6.68
C PHE A 153 11.35 24.88 7.68
N GLY A 154 10.85 23.94 8.47
CA GLY A 154 9.77 24.14 9.43
C GLY A 154 8.37 24.15 8.82
N VAL A 155 8.25 24.08 7.48
CA VAL A 155 6.97 24.04 6.76
C VAL A 155 6.84 22.77 5.93
N ASP A 156 7.86 22.46 5.12
CA ASP A 156 7.87 21.29 4.23
C ASP A 156 8.73 20.16 4.78
N TYR A 157 9.78 20.48 5.55
CA TYR A 157 10.63 19.51 6.23
C TYR A 157 11.27 20.08 7.50
N VAL A 158 11.76 19.22 8.37
CA VAL A 158 12.69 19.56 9.46
C VAL A 158 13.95 18.71 9.37
N VAL A 159 15.03 19.24 9.93
CA VAL A 159 16.31 18.54 10.08
C VAL A 159 16.77 18.64 11.52
N SER A 160 17.31 17.55 12.05
CA SER A 160 17.82 17.46 13.42
C SER A 160 18.97 16.47 13.52
N LEU A 161 19.69 16.46 14.63
CA LEU A 161 20.65 15.38 14.91
C LEU A 161 19.92 14.14 15.39
N ALA A 162 20.17 13.00 14.73
CA ALA A 162 19.79 11.69 15.23
C ALA A 162 20.80 11.20 16.29
N ASP A 163 22.07 11.53 16.10
CA ASP A 163 23.18 11.30 17.02
C ASP A 163 24.28 12.35 16.80
N ASN A 164 25.50 12.11 17.29
CA ASN A 164 26.60 13.07 17.20
C ASN A 164 27.05 13.41 15.77
N ASN A 165 26.78 12.56 14.78
CA ASN A 165 27.31 12.67 13.42
C ASN A 165 26.31 12.32 12.31
N THR A 166 25.06 12.05 12.66
CA THR A 166 23.98 11.70 11.74
C THR A 166 22.88 12.76 11.78
N ILE A 167 22.52 13.28 10.61
CA ILE A 167 21.42 14.23 10.45
C ILE A 167 20.18 13.45 10.03
N ALA A 168 19.08 13.58 10.77
CA ALA A 168 17.76 13.14 10.35
C ALA A 168 17.09 14.22 9.50
N PHE A 169 16.56 13.85 8.34
CA PHE A 169 15.71 14.66 7.49
C PHE A 169 14.29 14.10 7.55
N VAL A 170 13.33 14.91 7.97
CA VAL A 170 11.93 14.50 8.15
C VAL A 170 11.03 15.39 7.29
N PRO A 171 10.44 14.87 6.22
CA PRO A 171 9.37 15.56 5.50
C PRO A 171 8.18 15.83 6.45
N LEU A 172 7.66 17.06 6.45
CA LEU A 172 6.43 17.42 7.17
C LEU A 172 5.18 17.29 6.31
N LYS A 173 5.38 17.20 4.99
CA LYS A 173 4.36 16.90 3.99
C LYS A 173 4.94 15.85 3.05
N PRO A 174 4.11 15.00 2.44
CA PRO A 174 4.55 14.16 1.33
C PRO A 174 5.21 15.03 0.25
N LEU A 175 6.40 14.66 -0.17
CA LEU A 175 7.04 15.19 -1.37
C LEU A 175 6.16 14.91 -2.58
N LYS A 176 6.29 15.73 -3.63
CA LYS A 176 5.55 15.50 -4.88
C LYS A 176 5.94 14.12 -5.42
N PRO A 177 5.00 13.27 -5.84
CA PRO A 177 5.33 11.99 -6.46
C PRO A 177 5.94 12.22 -7.84
N SER A 178 6.69 11.24 -8.35
CA SER A 178 7.26 11.30 -9.71
C SER A 178 8.18 12.50 -9.97
N GLN A 179 8.74 13.09 -8.91
CA GLN A 179 9.45 14.37 -8.93
C GLN A 179 10.92 14.18 -8.57
N GLY A 180 11.81 14.83 -9.32
CA GLY A 180 13.22 14.92 -8.95
C GLY A 180 13.45 15.96 -7.86
N TYR A 181 14.41 15.69 -6.99
CA TYR A 181 14.88 16.58 -5.95
C TYR A 181 16.42 16.60 -5.91
N ILE A 182 17.01 17.69 -5.44
CA ILE A 182 18.44 17.78 -5.14
C ILE A 182 18.62 18.13 -3.66
N LEU A 183 19.14 17.18 -2.89
CA LEU A 183 19.62 17.40 -1.53
C LEU A 183 20.97 18.10 -1.61
N VAL A 184 21.11 19.21 -0.90
CA VAL A 184 22.34 20.03 -0.88
C VAL A 184 22.81 20.21 0.55
N LEU A 185 24.09 19.93 0.78
CA LEU A 185 24.83 20.35 1.95
C LEU A 185 25.86 21.40 1.55
N THR A 186 25.94 22.46 2.36
CA THR A 186 26.85 23.58 2.15
C THR A 186 27.90 23.67 3.23
N ASP A 187 28.85 24.59 3.05
CA ASP A 187 29.86 24.89 4.06
C ASP A 187 29.29 25.64 5.28
N ASP A 188 28.02 26.05 5.27
CA ASP A 188 27.31 26.57 6.43
C ASP A 188 27.07 25.50 7.51
N LEU A 189 27.06 24.21 7.14
CA LEU A 189 27.02 23.12 8.12
C LEU A 189 28.35 23.07 8.87
N LYS A 190 28.33 23.25 10.20
CA LYS A 190 29.53 23.24 11.04
C LYS A 190 29.59 22.02 11.96
N ASP A 191 30.81 21.66 12.33
CA ASP A 191 31.08 20.77 13.45
C ASP A 191 31.19 21.54 14.78
N SER A 192 31.27 20.82 15.89
CA SER A 192 31.34 21.38 17.25
C SER A 192 32.62 22.18 17.53
N THR A 193 33.58 22.19 16.60
CA THR A 193 34.78 23.03 16.65
C THR A 193 34.61 24.33 15.85
N GLY A 194 33.44 24.54 15.23
CA GLY A 194 33.11 25.69 14.39
C GLY A 194 33.64 25.59 12.96
N ARG A 195 34.21 24.45 12.56
CA ARG A 195 34.74 24.24 11.20
C ARG A 195 33.63 23.73 10.28
N SER A 196 33.65 24.16 9.03
CA SER A 196 32.70 23.68 8.02
C SER A 196 32.90 22.19 7.76
N VAL A 197 31.80 21.41 7.78
CA VAL A 197 31.78 20.03 7.32
C VAL A 197 32.12 20.02 5.82
N GLN A 198 33.08 19.20 5.43
CA GLN A 198 33.56 19.14 4.05
C GLN A 198 32.92 17.97 3.29
N GLY A 199 33.07 17.95 1.97
CA GLY A 199 32.81 16.72 1.21
C GLY A 199 33.84 15.63 1.54
N SER A 200 33.50 14.37 1.24
CA SER A 200 34.49 13.28 1.26
C SER A 200 35.65 13.55 0.30
N THR A 201 36.74 12.79 0.42
CA THR A 201 37.83 12.84 -0.55
C THR A 201 37.35 12.48 -1.95
N THR A 202 36.49 11.47 -2.08
CA THR A 202 35.87 11.06 -3.34
C THR A 202 35.00 12.18 -3.91
N TRP A 203 34.18 12.85 -3.08
CA TRP A 203 33.41 14.03 -3.50
C TRP A 203 34.31 15.12 -4.07
N GLY A 204 35.40 15.44 -3.36
CA GLY A 204 36.37 16.44 -3.79
C GLY A 204 37.06 16.13 -5.12
N LEU A 205 37.11 14.87 -5.55
CA LEU A 205 37.60 14.46 -6.86
C LEU A 205 36.52 14.63 -7.94
N VAL A 206 35.31 14.10 -7.69
CA VAL A 206 34.21 14.12 -8.69
C VAL A 206 33.54 15.48 -8.83
N ASN A 207 33.68 16.40 -7.86
CA ASN A 207 33.17 17.77 -7.94
C ASN A 207 34.10 18.71 -8.75
N GLN A 208 35.29 18.25 -9.15
CA GLN A 208 36.18 19.04 -10.00
C GLN A 208 35.60 19.13 -11.41
N ASP A 209 35.88 20.25 -12.08
CA ASP A 209 35.44 20.46 -13.46
C ASP A 209 36.10 19.42 -14.40
N PRO A 210 35.31 18.56 -15.08
CA PRO A 210 35.84 17.54 -15.95
C PRO A 210 36.57 18.13 -17.17
N ALA A 211 36.29 19.38 -17.56
CA ALA A 211 36.98 20.05 -18.67
C ALA A 211 38.41 20.45 -18.32
N THR A 212 38.72 20.68 -17.03
CA THR A 212 40.06 21.10 -16.58
C THR A 212 40.80 20.01 -15.82
N SER A 213 40.07 19.13 -15.14
CA SER A 213 40.60 18.09 -14.25
C SER A 213 39.87 16.75 -14.45
N PRO A 214 39.97 16.14 -15.64
CA PRO A 214 39.31 14.86 -15.90
C PRO A 214 39.93 13.74 -15.05
N LEU A 215 39.09 12.87 -14.50
CA LEU A 215 39.54 11.66 -13.80
C LEU A 215 40.06 10.58 -14.78
N GLY A 216 40.71 9.54 -14.23
CA GLY A 216 41.54 8.62 -15.01
C GLY A 216 40.79 7.56 -15.81
N SER A 217 39.67 7.03 -15.31
CA SER A 217 38.89 5.99 -15.99
C SER A 217 37.57 6.52 -16.55
N GLU A 218 37.00 5.83 -17.54
CA GLU A 218 35.71 6.19 -18.15
C GLU A 218 34.58 6.21 -17.12
N ALA A 219 34.51 5.20 -16.24
CA ALA A 219 33.54 5.16 -15.15
C ALA A 219 33.70 6.35 -14.17
N GLN A 220 34.95 6.75 -13.86
CA GLN A 220 35.22 7.91 -13.02
C GLN A 220 34.82 9.22 -13.71
N ILE A 221 35.10 9.36 -15.01
CA ILE A 221 34.67 10.51 -15.81
C ILE A 221 33.14 10.56 -15.91
N GLY A 222 32.47 9.42 -16.06
CA GLY A 222 31.02 9.31 -16.07
C GLY A 222 30.41 9.82 -14.76
N LEU A 223 30.89 9.31 -13.62
CA LEU A 223 30.46 9.79 -12.30
C LEU A 223 30.78 11.28 -12.10
N GLN A 224 31.98 11.73 -12.48
CA GLN A 224 32.37 13.15 -12.42
C GLN A 224 31.43 14.03 -13.24
N THR A 225 31.12 13.63 -14.47
CA THR A 225 30.23 14.37 -15.37
C THR A 225 28.82 14.45 -14.80
N LEU A 226 28.31 13.35 -14.25
CA LEU A 226 27.00 13.31 -13.60
C LEU A 226 26.94 14.23 -12.38
N ILE A 227 27.90 14.13 -11.45
CA ILE A 227 27.93 15.01 -10.27
C ILE A 227 28.06 16.48 -10.68
N ASN A 228 28.89 16.77 -11.68
CA ASN A 228 29.01 18.14 -12.20
C ASN A 228 27.72 18.65 -12.84
N SER A 229 26.90 17.81 -13.49
CA SER A 229 25.59 18.24 -14.00
C SER A 229 24.69 18.76 -12.87
N ILE A 230 24.68 18.07 -11.72
CA ILE A 230 23.91 18.46 -10.54
C ILE A 230 24.48 19.77 -9.97
N VAL A 231 25.79 19.82 -9.71
CA VAL A 231 26.45 21.00 -9.12
C VAL A 231 26.31 22.24 -10.00
N VAL A 232 26.46 22.10 -11.32
CA VAL A 232 26.32 23.23 -12.26
C VAL A 232 24.87 23.71 -12.31
N SER A 233 23.88 22.80 -12.23
CA SER A 233 22.46 23.17 -12.22
C SER A 233 22.10 24.05 -11.02
N LEU A 234 22.74 23.85 -9.86
CA LEU A 234 22.51 24.64 -8.63
C LEU A 234 22.93 26.11 -8.74
N ASN A 235 23.73 26.50 -9.75
CA ASN A 235 24.00 27.91 -10.03
C ASN A 235 22.72 28.69 -10.41
N GLN A 236 21.70 28.00 -10.93
CA GLN A 236 20.41 28.61 -11.29
C GLN A 236 19.71 29.22 -10.06
N VAL A 237 19.99 28.70 -8.87
CA VAL A 237 19.47 29.18 -7.57
C VAL A 237 20.54 29.89 -6.73
N GLY A 238 21.67 30.27 -7.34
CA GLY A 238 22.72 31.07 -6.70
C GLY A 238 23.70 30.30 -5.81
N LEU A 239 23.72 28.96 -5.88
CA LEU A 239 24.69 28.13 -5.15
C LEU A 239 25.91 27.86 -6.01
N ALA A 240 27.02 28.53 -5.68
CA ALA A 240 28.30 28.33 -6.34
C ALA A 240 28.97 27.00 -5.92
N ARG A 241 29.75 26.40 -6.83
CA ARG A 241 30.43 25.10 -6.64
C ARG A 241 31.24 25.04 -5.34
N GLU A 242 31.97 26.10 -5.03
CA GLU A 242 32.83 26.21 -3.85
C GLU A 242 32.09 26.17 -2.52
N ASN A 243 30.80 26.50 -2.50
CA ASN A 243 29.97 26.49 -1.31
C ASN A 243 29.28 25.13 -1.09
N ILE A 244 29.35 24.22 -2.07
CA ILE A 244 28.67 22.92 -2.04
C ILE A 244 29.63 21.85 -1.52
N THR A 245 29.34 21.33 -0.33
CA THR A 245 30.14 20.29 0.32
C THR A 245 29.63 18.90 -0.02
N TYR A 246 28.35 18.77 -0.39
CA TYR A 246 27.76 17.56 -0.95
C TYR A 246 26.46 17.90 -1.68
N ALA A 247 26.18 17.22 -2.78
CA ALA A 247 24.87 17.25 -3.43
C ALA A 247 24.51 15.88 -3.99
N ALA A 248 23.22 15.52 -3.89
CA ALA A 248 22.69 14.29 -4.46
C ALA A 248 21.30 14.56 -5.04
N SER A 249 21.07 14.07 -6.25
CA SER A 249 19.72 14.00 -6.80
C SER A 249 19.03 12.73 -6.34
N PHE A 250 17.71 12.81 -6.13
CA PHE A 250 16.86 11.64 -6.02
C PHE A 250 15.48 11.88 -6.65
N THR A 251 14.86 10.82 -7.17
CA THR A 251 13.51 10.86 -7.76
C THR A 251 12.54 10.15 -6.84
N THR A 252 11.42 10.78 -6.53
CA THR A 252 10.34 10.13 -5.76
C THR A 252 9.52 9.20 -6.64
N GLN A 253 9.06 8.09 -6.07
CA GLN A 253 8.29 7.09 -6.79
C GLN A 253 6.95 7.63 -7.29
N SER A 254 6.34 6.92 -8.24
CA SER A 254 4.94 7.13 -8.57
C SER A 254 4.03 6.54 -7.49
N THR A 255 2.95 7.24 -7.18
CA THR A 255 1.99 6.82 -6.14
C THR A 255 0.65 6.40 -6.74
N THR A 256 0.00 7.25 -7.52
CA THR A 256 -1.38 7.00 -8.00
C THR A 256 -1.48 6.45 -9.44
N VAL A 257 -0.41 6.55 -10.23
CA VAL A 257 -0.42 6.29 -11.69
C VAL A 257 -0.95 4.89 -12.06
N VAL A 258 -0.57 3.87 -11.29
CA VAL A 258 -1.00 2.48 -11.51
C VAL A 258 -2.52 2.37 -11.34
N LEU A 259 -3.06 2.87 -10.22
CA LEU A 259 -4.50 2.80 -9.93
C LEU A 259 -5.33 3.66 -10.90
N GLU A 260 -4.83 4.84 -11.27
CA GLU A 260 -5.47 5.69 -12.28
C GLU A 260 -5.48 5.03 -13.66
N THR A 261 -4.42 4.29 -14.01
CA THR A 261 -4.38 3.52 -15.26
C THR A 261 -5.35 2.35 -15.21
N ILE A 262 -5.39 1.60 -14.11
CA ILE A 262 -6.37 0.51 -13.89
C ILE A 262 -7.80 1.04 -14.10
N LYS A 263 -8.13 2.18 -13.49
CA LYS A 263 -9.44 2.84 -13.65
C LYS A 263 -9.78 3.10 -15.12
N LYS A 264 -8.83 3.63 -15.90
CA LYS A 264 -9.01 3.90 -17.34
C LYS A 264 -9.18 2.62 -18.14
N VAL A 265 -8.38 1.59 -17.86
CA VAL A 265 -8.47 0.29 -18.54
C VAL A 265 -9.79 -0.40 -18.26
N MET A 266 -10.28 -0.35 -17.01
CA MET A 266 -11.57 -0.95 -16.61
C MET A 266 -12.76 -0.44 -17.42
N VAL A 267 -12.78 0.84 -17.79
CA VAL A 267 -13.88 1.44 -18.57
C VAL A 267 -13.56 1.53 -20.07
N GLY A 268 -12.34 1.19 -20.49
CA GLY A 268 -11.85 1.42 -21.85
C GLY A 268 -12.68 0.72 -22.93
N GLU A 269 -13.07 -0.53 -22.70
CA GLU A 269 -13.90 -1.27 -23.65
C GLU A 269 -15.31 -0.67 -23.77
N PHE A 270 -15.94 -0.34 -22.62
CA PHE A 270 -17.22 0.35 -22.60
C PHE A 270 -17.13 1.69 -23.37
N ALA A 271 -16.11 2.48 -23.10
CA ALA A 271 -15.90 3.77 -23.74
C ALA A 271 -15.75 3.63 -25.26
N ALA A 272 -14.96 2.67 -25.74
CA ALA A 272 -14.76 2.41 -27.15
C ALA A 272 -16.07 1.99 -27.86
N ARG A 273 -16.83 1.07 -27.25
CA ARG A 273 -18.12 0.61 -27.78
C ARG A 273 -19.16 1.73 -27.79
N ALA A 274 -19.26 2.50 -26.69
CA ALA A 274 -20.18 3.62 -26.56
C ALA A 274 -19.87 4.72 -27.59
N ALA A 275 -18.59 5.06 -27.79
CA ALA A 275 -18.17 6.02 -28.82
C ALA A 275 -18.50 5.55 -30.24
N ALA A 276 -18.50 4.24 -30.48
CA ALA A 276 -18.93 3.64 -31.74
C ALA A 276 -20.47 3.57 -31.92
N GLY A 277 -21.25 3.97 -30.90
CA GLY A 277 -22.70 3.89 -30.92
C GLY A 277 -23.25 2.46 -30.78
N ASP A 278 -22.47 1.53 -30.21
CA ASP A 278 -22.89 0.16 -29.96
C ASP A 278 -23.99 0.13 -28.87
N PRO A 279 -25.23 -0.31 -29.18
CA PRO A 279 -26.30 -0.39 -28.19
C PRO A 279 -26.04 -1.43 -27.09
N THR A 280 -25.06 -2.31 -27.28
CA THR A 280 -24.64 -3.33 -26.31
C THR A 280 -23.43 -2.90 -25.47
N ALA A 281 -22.98 -1.64 -25.58
CA ALA A 281 -21.80 -1.14 -24.86
C ALA A 281 -21.85 -1.44 -23.36
N GLY A 282 -23.03 -1.33 -22.72
CA GLY A 282 -23.23 -1.64 -21.31
C GLY A 282 -22.84 -3.07 -20.90
N MET A 283 -22.81 -4.03 -21.83
CA MET A 283 -22.34 -5.40 -21.56
C MET A 283 -20.83 -5.50 -21.32
N ALA A 284 -20.05 -4.44 -21.62
CA ALA A 284 -18.63 -4.37 -21.31
C ALA A 284 -18.35 -3.92 -19.87
N LEU A 285 -19.38 -3.46 -19.13
CA LEU A 285 -19.23 -3.14 -17.72
C LEU A 285 -19.24 -4.43 -16.88
N PRO A 286 -18.50 -4.47 -15.76
CA PRO A 286 -18.61 -5.59 -14.83
C PRO A 286 -20.02 -5.62 -14.24
N ALA A 287 -20.79 -6.68 -14.53
CA ALA A 287 -22.17 -6.77 -14.08
C ALA A 287 -22.28 -7.41 -12.69
N MET A 288 -23.07 -6.80 -11.82
CA MET A 288 -23.43 -7.35 -10.51
C MET A 288 -24.72 -8.16 -10.65
N THR A 289 -24.67 -9.46 -10.39
CA THR A 289 -25.85 -10.34 -10.48
C THR A 289 -26.41 -10.62 -9.10
N VAL A 290 -27.60 -10.10 -8.80
CA VAL A 290 -28.25 -10.17 -7.48
C VAL A 290 -29.24 -11.32 -7.41
N VAL A 291 -29.21 -12.05 -6.30
CA VAL A 291 -30.08 -13.19 -5.96
C VAL A 291 -30.57 -13.09 -4.52
N ASP A 292 -31.67 -13.78 -4.21
CA ASP A 292 -32.17 -13.88 -2.84
C ASP A 292 -31.14 -14.54 -1.90
N ALA A 293 -31.20 -14.17 -0.61
CA ALA A 293 -30.48 -14.83 0.48
C ALA A 293 -31.48 -15.61 1.37
N PRO A 294 -32.08 -16.71 0.90
CA PRO A 294 -33.19 -17.38 1.59
C PRO A 294 -32.83 -17.89 2.99
N ASP A 295 -31.56 -18.25 3.22
CA ASP A 295 -31.07 -18.76 4.51
C ASP A 295 -30.81 -17.64 5.53
N ALA A 296 -30.73 -16.39 5.07
CA ALA A 296 -30.43 -15.22 5.89
C ALA A 296 -31.02 -13.95 5.24
N PRO A 297 -32.35 -13.78 5.25
CA PRO A 297 -33.06 -12.77 4.47
C PRO A 297 -32.91 -11.33 4.98
N ASN A 298 -32.29 -11.12 6.14
CA ASN A 298 -32.03 -9.82 6.73
C ASN A 298 -30.78 -9.85 7.61
N ALA A 299 -30.28 -8.67 8.01
CA ALA A 299 -29.06 -8.56 8.80
C ALA A 299 -29.16 -9.24 10.18
N MET A 300 -30.36 -9.30 10.79
CA MET A 300 -30.53 -9.96 12.10
C MET A 300 -30.25 -11.46 11.99
N GLU A 301 -30.83 -12.10 10.96
CA GLU A 301 -30.68 -13.54 10.70
C GLU A 301 -29.27 -13.86 10.19
N ALA A 302 -28.70 -13.00 9.33
CA ALA A 302 -27.33 -13.16 8.83
C ALA A 302 -26.27 -13.06 9.94
N LEU A 303 -26.47 -12.19 10.94
CA LEU A 303 -25.61 -12.07 12.11
C LEU A 303 -25.91 -13.10 13.21
N GLY A 304 -27.01 -13.86 13.09
CA GLY A 304 -27.43 -14.81 14.12
C GLY A 304 -27.73 -14.15 15.48
N LEU A 305 -28.25 -12.91 15.49
CA LEU A 305 -28.43 -12.13 16.73
C LEU A 305 -29.45 -12.75 17.70
N VAL A 306 -30.37 -13.57 17.19
CA VAL A 306 -31.43 -14.20 17.97
C VAL A 306 -31.32 -15.71 17.83
N SER A 307 -30.72 -16.34 18.85
CA SER A 307 -30.61 -17.80 18.93
C SER A 307 -31.83 -18.44 19.62
N ALA A 308 -31.98 -19.76 19.47
CA ALA A 308 -33.00 -20.52 20.18
C ALA A 308 -32.84 -20.43 21.71
N GLU A 309 -31.60 -20.40 22.20
CA GLU A 309 -31.27 -20.21 23.62
C GLU A 309 -31.65 -18.82 24.10
N ALA A 310 -31.41 -17.78 23.28
CA ALA A 310 -31.83 -16.41 23.60
C ALA A 310 -33.35 -16.31 23.75
N ILE A 311 -34.10 -16.93 22.84
CA ILE A 311 -35.57 -16.99 22.92
C ILE A 311 -36.04 -17.79 24.13
N ALA A 312 -35.46 -18.96 24.39
CA ALA A 312 -35.80 -19.75 25.57
C ALA A 312 -35.53 -18.98 26.86
N GLY A 313 -34.41 -18.26 26.94
CA GLY A 313 -34.06 -17.37 28.05
C GLY A 313 -35.08 -16.22 28.21
N ALA A 314 -35.48 -15.57 27.12
CA ALA A 314 -36.49 -14.51 27.12
C ALA A 314 -37.86 -15.03 27.59
N VAL A 315 -38.26 -16.22 27.17
CA VAL A 315 -39.49 -16.89 27.64
C VAL A 315 -39.42 -17.18 29.14
N GLN A 316 -38.30 -17.73 29.65
CA GLN A 316 -38.16 -17.98 31.09
C GLN A 316 -38.15 -16.69 31.90
N PHE A 317 -37.50 -15.65 31.39
CA PHE A 317 -37.56 -14.33 31.99
C PHE A 317 -39.00 -13.80 32.03
N GLY A 318 -39.73 -13.87 30.93
CA GLY A 318 -41.15 -13.49 30.87
C GLY A 318 -41.99 -14.25 31.89
N ILE A 319 -41.81 -15.58 32.01
CA ILE A 319 -42.49 -16.41 33.02
C ILE A 319 -42.20 -15.89 34.43
N SER A 320 -40.96 -15.50 34.72
CA SER A 320 -40.57 -14.96 36.04
C SER A 320 -41.23 -13.62 36.37
N GLN A 321 -41.68 -12.87 35.37
CA GLN A 321 -42.35 -11.58 35.52
C GLN A 321 -43.88 -11.70 35.59
N LEU A 322 -44.44 -12.90 35.38
CA LEU A 322 -45.88 -13.11 35.44
C LEU A 322 -46.44 -12.82 36.84
N PRO A 323 -47.58 -12.14 36.96
CA PRO A 323 -48.26 -11.95 38.23
C PRO A 323 -48.73 -13.30 38.79
N SER A 324 -48.86 -13.40 40.11
CA SER A 324 -49.23 -14.65 40.80
C SER A 324 -50.56 -15.26 40.31
N GLU A 325 -51.47 -14.40 39.85
CA GLU A 325 -52.77 -14.70 39.29
C GLU A 325 -52.68 -15.40 37.93
N ALA A 326 -51.56 -15.23 37.22
CA ALA A 326 -51.29 -15.86 35.92
C ALA A 326 -50.47 -17.17 36.02
N ALA A 327 -50.17 -17.66 37.24
CA ALA A 327 -49.36 -18.87 37.43
C ALA A 327 -49.91 -20.12 36.73
N ALA A 328 -51.23 -20.20 36.54
CA ALA A 328 -51.88 -21.31 35.82
C ALA A 328 -51.54 -21.34 34.31
N LEU A 329 -51.02 -20.24 33.75
CA LEU A 329 -50.64 -20.13 32.34
C LEU A 329 -49.27 -20.76 32.04
N VAL A 330 -48.42 -20.92 33.07
CA VAL A 330 -47.03 -21.37 32.91
C VAL A 330 -46.90 -22.72 32.18
N PRO A 331 -47.69 -23.77 32.49
CA PRO A 331 -47.61 -25.03 31.75
C PRO A 331 -47.99 -24.89 30.27
N ALA A 332 -48.93 -23.99 29.95
CA ALA A 332 -49.34 -23.73 28.57
C ALA A 332 -48.26 -22.97 27.79
N ILE A 333 -47.59 -22.01 28.44
CA ILE A 333 -46.42 -21.32 27.87
C ILE A 333 -45.28 -22.31 27.64
N GLN A 334 -44.94 -23.13 28.63
CA GLN A 334 -43.87 -24.12 28.52
C GLN A 334 -44.11 -25.19 27.44
N ALA A 335 -45.37 -25.45 27.09
CA ALA A 335 -45.74 -26.38 26.03
C ALA A 335 -45.83 -25.72 24.64
N ALA A 336 -45.76 -24.39 24.54
CA ALA A 336 -45.82 -23.67 23.27
C ALA A 336 -44.46 -23.68 22.55
N ASP A 337 -44.50 -23.63 21.22
CA ASP A 337 -43.32 -23.61 20.37
C ASP A 337 -42.95 -22.16 20.00
N PHE A 338 -41.85 -21.67 20.56
CA PHE A 338 -41.32 -20.33 20.30
C PHE A 338 -40.23 -20.30 19.22
N SER A 339 -39.91 -21.44 18.59
CA SER A 339 -38.81 -21.55 17.64
C SER A 339 -38.93 -20.59 16.44
N GLY A 340 -40.15 -20.26 16.02
CA GLY A 340 -40.39 -19.27 14.96
C GLY A 340 -39.87 -17.87 15.29
N MET A 341 -39.71 -17.52 16.57
CA MET A 341 -39.21 -16.21 17.02
C MET A 341 -37.69 -16.03 16.86
N THR A 342 -36.97 -16.99 16.28
CA THR A 342 -35.57 -16.79 15.87
C THR A 342 -35.44 -16.00 14.56
N THR A 343 -36.56 -15.75 13.87
CA THR A 343 -36.61 -15.01 12.59
C THR A 343 -37.29 -13.66 12.76
N CYS A 344 -36.95 -12.69 11.90
CA CYS A 344 -37.63 -11.38 11.92
C CYS A 344 -39.12 -11.52 11.62
N GLY A 345 -39.47 -12.38 10.66
CA GLY A 345 -40.87 -12.64 10.30
C GLY A 345 -41.67 -13.19 11.48
N GLY A 346 -41.11 -14.16 12.23
CA GLY A 346 -41.76 -14.72 13.40
C GLY A 346 -41.86 -13.76 14.57
N LEU A 347 -40.82 -12.96 14.84
CA LEU A 347 -40.83 -11.92 15.87
C LEU A 347 -41.89 -10.85 15.57
N LEU A 348 -41.91 -10.30 14.36
CA LEU A 348 -42.90 -9.29 13.95
C LEU A 348 -44.32 -9.85 13.97
N THR A 349 -44.50 -11.09 13.51
CA THR A 349 -45.81 -11.76 13.55
C THR A 349 -46.29 -11.96 14.98
N ALA A 350 -45.43 -12.44 15.88
CA ALA A 350 -45.77 -12.63 17.28
C ALA A 350 -46.07 -11.31 17.99
N ALA A 351 -45.26 -10.27 17.77
CA ALA A 351 -45.49 -8.93 18.31
C ALA A 351 -46.82 -8.31 17.84
N ALA A 352 -47.27 -8.66 16.63
CA ALA A 352 -48.59 -8.27 16.12
C ALA A 352 -49.75 -9.16 16.65
N GLY A 353 -49.50 -10.08 17.58
CA GLY A 353 -50.50 -11.00 18.15
C GLY A 353 -50.74 -12.27 17.32
N GLY A 354 -49.96 -12.48 16.26
CA GLY A 354 -50.08 -13.60 15.32
C GLY A 354 -49.39 -14.89 15.74
N PHE A 355 -49.09 -15.10 17.03
CA PHE A 355 -48.34 -16.27 17.51
C PHE A 355 -49.06 -17.62 17.26
N GLY A 356 -50.40 -17.61 17.14
CA GLY A 356 -51.16 -18.77 16.67
C GLY A 356 -51.45 -19.85 17.73
N ASN A 357 -51.28 -19.54 19.02
CA ASN A 357 -51.69 -20.43 20.11
C ASN A 357 -53.21 -20.38 20.33
N ALA A 358 -53.81 -21.52 20.67
CA ALA A 358 -55.24 -21.62 20.95
C ALA A 358 -55.68 -20.86 22.22
N ILE A 359 -54.74 -20.58 23.13
CA ILE A 359 -54.98 -19.82 24.37
C ILE A 359 -54.58 -18.36 24.12
N PRO A 360 -55.54 -17.41 24.11
CA PRO A 360 -55.25 -16.00 23.81
C PRO A 360 -54.16 -15.39 24.68
N GLN A 361 -54.13 -15.72 25.98
CA GLN A 361 -53.15 -15.20 26.92
C GLN A 361 -51.72 -15.68 26.61
N VAL A 362 -51.55 -16.83 25.95
CA VAL A 362 -50.23 -17.28 25.48
C VAL A 362 -49.78 -16.44 24.28
N ASN A 363 -50.72 -15.98 23.43
CA ASN A 363 -50.39 -15.04 22.34
C ASN A 363 -50.00 -13.66 22.88
N ASP A 364 -50.71 -13.18 23.91
CA ASP A 364 -50.36 -11.91 24.57
C ASP A 364 -48.95 -11.99 25.19
N PHE A 365 -48.66 -13.09 25.90
CA PHE A 365 -47.33 -13.38 26.45
C PHE A 365 -46.25 -13.43 25.37
N ALA A 366 -46.53 -14.14 24.26
CA ALA A 366 -45.64 -14.24 23.12
C ALA A 366 -45.38 -12.86 22.48
N ALA A 367 -46.39 -11.99 22.39
CA ALA A 367 -46.23 -10.63 21.87
C ALA A 367 -45.31 -9.78 22.76
N GLU A 368 -45.42 -9.90 24.09
CA GLU A 368 -44.52 -9.19 25.02
C GLU A 368 -43.07 -9.69 24.92
N VAL A 369 -42.87 -11.02 24.85
CA VAL A 369 -41.54 -11.61 24.65
C VAL A 369 -40.94 -11.14 23.32
N ALA A 370 -41.70 -11.23 22.24
CA ALA A 370 -41.26 -10.78 20.92
C ALA A 370 -40.94 -9.27 20.91
N GLY A 371 -41.77 -8.44 21.55
CA GLY A 371 -41.53 -7.00 21.70
C GLY A 371 -40.22 -6.70 22.46
N GLY A 372 -39.93 -7.46 23.51
CA GLY A 372 -38.66 -7.35 24.24
C GLY A 372 -37.44 -7.70 23.39
N VAL A 373 -37.51 -8.77 22.60
CA VAL A 373 -36.43 -9.18 21.68
C VAL A 373 -36.27 -8.18 20.53
N LEU A 374 -37.37 -7.67 19.98
CA LEU A 374 -37.34 -6.65 18.92
C LEU A 374 -36.72 -5.33 19.39
N ALA A 375 -36.78 -5.00 20.69
CA ALA A 375 -36.15 -3.79 21.21
C ALA A 375 -34.62 -3.79 21.05
N SER A 376 -33.98 -4.96 21.01
CA SER A 376 -32.52 -5.08 20.83
C SER A 376 -32.13 -5.52 19.41
N ALA A 377 -32.84 -6.49 18.84
CA ALA A 377 -32.49 -7.10 17.55
C ALA A 377 -33.33 -6.57 16.36
N GLY A 378 -34.51 -6.01 16.65
CA GLY A 378 -35.47 -5.53 15.64
C GLY A 378 -34.89 -4.53 14.63
N PRO A 379 -34.02 -3.57 15.01
CA PRO A 379 -33.36 -2.70 14.04
C PRO A 379 -32.70 -3.43 12.85
N PHE A 380 -32.11 -4.60 13.09
CA PHE A 380 -31.44 -5.37 12.04
C PHE A 380 -32.41 -6.08 11.09
N CYS A 381 -33.68 -6.21 11.46
CA CYS A 381 -34.72 -6.68 10.56
C CYS A 381 -35.02 -5.68 9.43
N ALA A 382 -34.75 -4.38 9.64
CA ALA A 382 -34.99 -3.34 8.64
C ALA A 382 -33.99 -3.37 7.48
N ALA A 383 -32.88 -4.08 7.63
CA ALA A 383 -31.87 -4.27 6.61
C ALA A 383 -32.10 -5.62 5.91
N LYS A 384 -32.90 -5.61 4.83
CA LYS A 384 -33.14 -6.80 4.02
C LYS A 384 -31.85 -7.19 3.30
N HIS A 385 -31.47 -8.45 3.36
CA HIS A 385 -30.20 -8.96 2.87
C HIS A 385 -30.38 -9.76 1.58
N VAL A 386 -29.52 -9.47 0.60
CA VAL A 386 -29.41 -10.22 -0.67
C VAL A 386 -27.94 -10.47 -0.98
N ARG A 387 -27.69 -11.50 -1.80
CA ARG A 387 -26.34 -11.86 -2.25
C ARG A 387 -26.19 -11.44 -3.70
N ALA A 388 -24.97 -11.10 -4.08
CA ALA A 388 -24.64 -10.90 -5.48
C ALA A 388 -23.24 -11.41 -5.80
N THR A 389 -22.94 -11.54 -7.09
CA THR A 389 -21.58 -11.80 -7.57
C THR A 389 -21.18 -10.78 -8.61
N ILE A 390 -19.88 -10.50 -8.70
CA ILE A 390 -19.28 -9.63 -9.71
C ILE A 390 -17.95 -10.22 -10.17
N SER A 391 -17.66 -10.19 -11.47
CA SER A 391 -16.38 -10.63 -12.02
C SER A 391 -15.48 -9.44 -12.28
N LEU A 392 -14.32 -9.37 -11.62
CA LEU A 392 -13.38 -8.26 -11.69
C LEU A 392 -11.97 -8.72 -12.07
N PRO A 393 -11.15 -7.88 -12.71
CA PRO A 393 -9.73 -8.17 -12.95
C PRO A 393 -8.98 -8.49 -11.66
N HIS A 394 -8.22 -9.57 -11.67
CA HIS A 394 -7.43 -10.01 -10.53
C HIS A 394 -5.95 -10.08 -10.91
N PHE A 395 -5.12 -9.28 -10.27
CA PHE A 395 -3.72 -9.09 -10.61
C PHE A 395 -2.75 -9.78 -9.62
N LEU A 396 -3.26 -10.23 -8.47
CA LEU A 396 -2.49 -11.01 -7.51
C LEU A 396 -2.27 -12.43 -8.02
N ALA A 397 -1.19 -13.06 -7.57
CA ALA A 397 -0.95 -14.46 -7.88
C ALA A 397 -2.01 -15.35 -7.20
N ILE A 398 -2.45 -16.38 -7.92
CA ILE A 398 -3.35 -17.43 -7.43
C ILE A 398 -2.55 -18.72 -7.20
N PRO A 399 -3.01 -19.65 -6.33
CA PRO A 399 -2.35 -20.93 -6.15
C PRO A 399 -2.19 -21.69 -7.47
N ARG A 400 -1.01 -22.30 -7.66
CA ARG A 400 -0.71 -23.15 -8.83
C ARG A 400 -0.06 -24.45 -8.38
N ALA A 401 -0.09 -25.46 -9.24
CA ALA A 401 0.49 -26.76 -8.92
C ALA A 401 2.02 -26.70 -8.66
N ASP A 402 2.72 -25.79 -9.33
CA ASP A 402 4.16 -25.55 -9.15
C ASP A 402 4.46 -24.65 -7.95
N ASN A 403 3.54 -23.75 -7.59
CA ASN A 403 3.64 -22.89 -6.42
C ASN A 403 2.26 -22.68 -5.74
N PRO A 404 1.86 -23.56 -4.81
CA PRO A 404 0.60 -23.41 -4.08
C PRO A 404 0.57 -22.13 -3.21
N LEU A 405 1.75 -21.66 -2.77
CA LEU A 405 1.92 -20.47 -1.94
C LEU A 405 2.16 -19.19 -2.77
N ALA A 406 1.91 -19.22 -4.08
CA ALA A 406 2.06 -18.05 -4.95
C ALA A 406 1.37 -16.78 -4.40
N PRO A 407 0.16 -16.84 -3.79
CA PRO A 407 -0.50 -15.65 -3.25
C PRO A 407 0.28 -14.89 -2.17
N VAL A 408 1.21 -15.58 -1.49
CA VAL A 408 2.04 -14.99 -0.42
C VAL A 408 3.53 -14.93 -0.76
N THR A 409 3.94 -15.44 -1.92
CA THR A 409 5.35 -15.49 -2.34
C THR A 409 5.63 -14.76 -3.66
N GLU A 410 4.61 -14.48 -4.46
CA GLU A 410 4.71 -13.78 -5.74
C GLU A 410 3.88 -12.49 -5.73
N PHE A 411 4.38 -11.46 -6.40
CA PHE A 411 3.74 -10.14 -6.45
C PHE A 411 3.23 -9.79 -7.86
N MET A 412 2.59 -8.62 -7.98
CA MET A 412 2.11 -8.11 -9.26
C MET A 412 3.26 -7.81 -10.22
N THR A 413 3.09 -8.23 -11.46
CA THR A 413 4.00 -7.90 -12.58
C THR A 413 3.23 -7.13 -13.64
N ALA A 414 3.91 -6.37 -14.48
CA ALA A 414 3.32 -5.61 -15.57
C ALA A 414 2.95 -6.52 -16.74
N ALA A 415 1.86 -6.19 -17.43
CA ALA A 415 1.44 -6.82 -18.67
C ALA A 415 2.20 -6.29 -19.90
N CYS A 416 2.71 -5.06 -19.82
CA CYS A 416 3.33 -4.31 -20.92
C CYS A 416 4.79 -4.05 -20.64
N ASP A 417 5.59 -3.85 -21.69
CA ASP A 417 6.99 -3.47 -21.55
C ASP A 417 7.05 -2.03 -21.05
N SER A 418 7.99 -1.74 -20.15
CA SER A 418 8.26 -0.37 -19.71
C SER A 418 8.50 0.55 -20.91
N GLY A 419 7.84 1.71 -20.92
CA GLY A 419 8.05 2.74 -21.94
C GLY A 419 9.51 3.17 -22.06
N ILE A 420 10.29 3.06 -20.98
CA ILE A 420 11.73 3.34 -20.96
C ILE A 420 12.50 2.25 -21.71
N VAL A 421 12.18 0.98 -21.46
CA VAL A 421 12.76 -0.16 -22.19
C VAL A 421 12.40 -0.07 -23.67
N LEU A 422 11.15 0.27 -24.00
CA LEU A 422 10.71 0.46 -25.39
C LEU A 422 11.45 1.62 -26.09
N ALA A 423 11.70 2.73 -25.39
CA ALA A 423 12.47 3.84 -25.93
C ALA A 423 13.92 3.43 -26.22
N GLY A 424 14.56 2.69 -25.30
CA GLY A 424 15.90 2.13 -25.52
C GLY A 424 15.93 1.15 -26.70
N PHE A 425 14.95 0.25 -26.78
CA PHE A 425 14.81 -0.71 -27.86
C PHE A 425 14.60 -0.05 -29.24
N ALA A 426 13.83 1.03 -29.30
CA ALA A 426 13.62 1.79 -30.53
C ALA A 426 14.92 2.39 -31.10
N GLY A 427 15.94 2.61 -30.25
CA GLY A 427 17.27 3.07 -30.66
C GLY A 427 18.19 1.98 -31.22
N LEU A 428 17.84 0.69 -31.09
CA LEU A 428 18.65 -0.43 -31.57
C LEU A 428 18.54 -0.63 -33.09
N PRO A 429 19.52 -1.29 -33.74
CA PRO A 429 19.44 -1.59 -35.17
C PRO A 429 18.17 -2.38 -35.54
N ALA A 430 17.57 -2.08 -36.69
CA ALA A 430 16.35 -2.74 -37.17
C ALA A 430 16.46 -4.28 -37.25
N THR A 431 17.65 -4.82 -37.42
CA THR A 431 17.91 -6.27 -37.40
C THR A 431 17.70 -6.89 -36.03
N VAL A 432 17.98 -6.15 -34.95
CA VAL A 432 17.68 -6.57 -33.57
C VAL A 432 16.18 -6.41 -33.30
N GLN A 433 15.59 -5.30 -33.74
CA GLN A 433 14.16 -5.11 -33.55
C GLN A 433 13.31 -6.20 -34.22
N ALA A 434 13.74 -6.67 -35.39
CA ALA A 434 13.09 -7.75 -36.13
C ALA A 434 13.16 -9.13 -35.45
N THR A 435 13.93 -9.30 -34.38
CA THR A 435 13.96 -10.57 -33.60
C THR A 435 12.86 -10.66 -32.56
N TYR A 436 12.12 -9.56 -32.34
CA TYR A 436 10.99 -9.51 -31.41
C TYR A 436 9.66 -9.48 -32.15
N SER A 437 8.63 -10.04 -31.53
CA SER A 437 7.26 -10.09 -32.05
C SER A 437 6.25 -9.71 -30.97
N ALA A 438 5.02 -9.41 -31.38
CA ALA A 438 3.93 -9.11 -30.46
C ALA A 438 3.64 -10.29 -29.53
N GLY A 439 3.62 -10.02 -28.22
CA GLY A 439 3.23 -10.93 -27.17
C GLY A 439 1.71 -10.98 -26.96
N PRO A 440 1.25 -11.79 -25.99
CA PRO A 440 -0.18 -12.00 -25.73
C PRO A 440 -0.95 -10.73 -25.36
N ASN A 441 -0.32 -9.75 -24.72
CA ASN A 441 -0.97 -8.53 -24.25
C ASN A 441 -0.83 -7.35 -25.21
N ASP A 442 -0.18 -7.51 -26.36
CA ASP A 442 0.27 -6.39 -27.19
C ASP A 442 -0.87 -5.49 -27.66
N ALA A 443 -2.05 -6.05 -27.93
CA ALA A 443 -3.24 -5.28 -28.28
C ALA A 443 -3.71 -4.36 -27.13
N THR A 444 -3.73 -4.88 -25.90
CA THR A 444 -4.06 -4.12 -24.69
C THR A 444 -3.02 -3.05 -24.41
N CYS A 445 -1.73 -3.40 -24.54
CA CYS A 445 -0.63 -2.46 -24.33
C CYS A 445 -0.60 -1.33 -25.37
N ALA A 446 -0.88 -1.64 -26.64
CA ALA A 446 -0.96 -0.66 -27.71
C ALA A 446 -2.08 0.38 -27.47
N ALA A 447 -3.17 -0.01 -26.81
CA ALA A 447 -4.27 0.91 -26.48
C ALA A 447 -3.87 2.04 -25.52
N VAL A 448 -2.78 1.86 -24.76
CA VAL A 448 -2.22 2.89 -23.86
C VAL A 448 -0.87 3.44 -24.33
N GLY A 449 -0.48 3.17 -25.58
CA GLY A 449 0.79 3.64 -26.14
C GLY A 449 2.03 2.87 -25.70
N LEU A 450 1.86 1.69 -25.11
CA LEU A 450 2.93 0.74 -24.81
C LEU A 450 2.89 -0.44 -25.78
N ARG A 451 3.74 -1.44 -25.57
CA ARG A 451 3.78 -2.70 -26.33
C ARG A 451 3.99 -3.88 -25.38
N ASP A 452 3.73 -5.07 -25.87
CA ASP A 452 4.17 -6.32 -25.27
C ASP A 452 4.98 -7.06 -26.34
N LEU A 453 6.29 -7.07 -26.20
CA LEU A 453 7.23 -7.65 -27.15
C LEU A 453 7.95 -8.83 -26.52
N GLN A 454 8.11 -9.89 -27.30
CA GLN A 454 8.81 -11.11 -26.89
C GLN A 454 9.79 -11.58 -27.96
N ASP A 455 10.89 -12.20 -27.52
CA ASP A 455 11.87 -12.82 -28.40
C ASP A 455 11.31 -14.11 -29.05
N ALA A 456 12.13 -14.77 -29.87
CA ALA A 456 11.74 -16.02 -30.54
C ALA A 456 11.45 -17.20 -29.58
N ASN A 457 11.87 -17.12 -28.32
CA ASN A 457 11.63 -18.12 -27.28
C ASN A 457 10.43 -17.75 -26.38
N GLY A 458 9.81 -16.60 -26.60
CA GLY A 458 8.72 -16.07 -25.77
C GLY A 458 9.21 -15.34 -24.51
N ALA A 459 10.49 -15.01 -24.40
CA ALA A 459 11.00 -14.19 -23.31
C ALA A 459 10.63 -12.72 -23.56
N PRO A 460 10.12 -12.00 -22.54
CA PRO A 460 9.72 -10.61 -22.69
C PRO A 460 10.93 -9.70 -22.96
N LEU A 461 10.71 -8.61 -23.68
CA LEU A 461 11.72 -7.55 -23.88
C LEU A 461 12.08 -6.89 -22.56
N ASP A 462 11.07 -6.50 -21.78
CA ASP A 462 11.24 -6.12 -20.38
C ASP A 462 11.25 -7.39 -19.52
N ARG A 463 12.45 -7.82 -19.11
CA ARG A 463 12.65 -9.06 -18.35
C ARG A 463 11.95 -9.02 -16.99
N ASP A 464 11.99 -7.87 -16.33
CA ASP A 464 11.66 -7.77 -14.91
C ASP A 464 10.18 -7.41 -14.70
N ARG A 465 9.52 -6.81 -15.71
CA ARG A 465 8.07 -6.53 -15.70
C ARG A 465 7.63 -5.82 -14.41
N ASN A 466 8.42 -4.88 -13.92
CA ASN A 466 8.09 -4.10 -12.73
C ASN A 466 6.83 -3.27 -12.98
N VAL A 467 5.92 -3.16 -12.01
CA VAL A 467 4.73 -2.31 -12.12
C VAL A 467 5.08 -0.89 -11.66
N THR A 468 5.23 0.01 -12.63
CA THR A 468 5.70 1.40 -12.42
C THR A 468 4.86 2.40 -13.20
N ARG A 469 5.15 3.70 -13.12
CA ARG A 469 4.55 4.69 -14.03
C ARG A 469 4.87 4.46 -15.50
N PHE A 470 5.94 3.73 -15.81
CA PHE A 470 6.38 3.44 -17.18
C PHE A 470 5.79 2.14 -17.74
N SER A 471 5.26 1.29 -16.86
CA SER A 471 4.60 0.01 -17.15
C SER A 471 3.38 -0.17 -16.20
N PRO A 472 2.38 0.73 -16.25
CA PRO A 472 1.38 0.85 -15.18
C PRO A 472 0.21 -0.13 -15.26
N ILE A 473 0.18 -1.03 -16.25
CA ILE A 473 -0.87 -2.05 -16.40
C ILE A 473 -0.39 -3.34 -15.76
N PRO A 474 -0.97 -3.79 -14.63
CA PRO A 474 -0.62 -5.08 -14.06
C PRO A 474 -1.16 -6.24 -14.92
N GLN A 475 -0.45 -7.35 -14.93
CA GLN A 475 -0.85 -8.59 -15.58
C GLN A 475 -2.03 -9.20 -14.83
N ALA A 476 -3.14 -9.43 -15.55
CA ALA A 476 -4.27 -10.18 -15.01
C ALA A 476 -3.90 -11.66 -14.85
N LYS A 477 -4.13 -12.20 -13.64
CA LYS A 477 -3.76 -13.55 -13.18
C LYS A 477 -4.95 -14.37 -12.69
N GLY A 478 -6.15 -13.79 -12.62
CA GLY A 478 -7.35 -14.50 -12.18
C GLY A 478 -7.70 -15.73 -13.03
N GLY A 479 -8.29 -16.75 -12.38
CA GLY A 479 -8.60 -18.03 -13.02
C GLY A 479 -9.64 -17.96 -14.14
N ASN A 480 -10.42 -16.89 -14.23
CA ASN A 480 -11.46 -16.68 -15.24
C ASN A 480 -10.96 -15.71 -16.31
N ALA A 481 -9.99 -16.16 -17.12
CA ALA A 481 -9.35 -15.35 -18.18
C ALA A 481 -8.78 -14.01 -17.65
N GLY A 482 -8.10 -14.06 -16.50
CA GLY A 482 -7.54 -12.88 -15.84
C GLY A 482 -8.46 -12.28 -14.76
N ASN A 483 -9.75 -12.64 -14.73
CA ASN A 483 -10.69 -12.17 -13.73
C ASN A 483 -10.88 -13.17 -12.58
N MET A 484 -11.44 -12.67 -11.48
CA MET A 484 -11.94 -13.44 -10.34
C MET A 484 -13.38 -13.04 -10.05
N THR A 485 -14.22 -14.04 -9.72
CA THR A 485 -15.59 -13.78 -9.28
C THR A 485 -15.59 -13.52 -7.78
N LEU A 486 -16.12 -12.38 -7.36
CA LEU A 486 -16.22 -11.97 -5.97
C LEU A 486 -17.67 -12.08 -5.50
N ASP A 487 -17.82 -12.53 -4.25
CA ASP A 487 -19.09 -12.44 -3.54
C ASP A 487 -19.33 -11.03 -3.05
N VAL A 488 -20.55 -10.54 -3.26
CA VAL A 488 -21.00 -9.22 -2.87
C VAL A 488 -22.16 -9.37 -1.90
N GLN A 489 -22.01 -8.79 -0.72
CA GLN A 489 -23.09 -8.66 0.26
C GLN A 489 -23.84 -7.35 0.01
N ILE A 490 -25.17 -7.40 -0.04
CA ILE A 490 -25.99 -6.21 -0.21
C ILE A 490 -27.07 -6.17 0.87
N THR A 491 -27.30 -5.00 1.47
CA THR A 491 -28.50 -4.76 2.27
C THR A 491 -29.32 -3.61 1.71
N VAL A 492 -30.63 -3.75 1.66
CA VAL A 492 -31.56 -2.69 1.26
C VAL A 492 -32.53 -2.35 2.39
N PRO A 493 -32.94 -1.08 2.55
CA PRO A 493 -33.99 -0.74 3.50
C PRO A 493 -35.29 -1.49 3.21
N ASP A 494 -35.96 -1.99 4.25
CA ASP A 494 -37.29 -2.59 4.18
C ASP A 494 -38.35 -1.64 4.79
N PRO A 495 -39.06 -0.84 3.96
CA PRO A 495 -40.08 0.08 4.44
C PRO A 495 -41.20 -0.56 5.28
N MET A 496 -41.56 -1.81 5.00
CA MET A 496 -42.62 -2.49 5.73
C MET A 496 -42.16 -2.85 7.14
N VAL A 497 -40.95 -3.38 7.27
CA VAL A 497 -40.36 -3.68 8.58
C VAL A 497 -40.09 -2.39 9.35
N ILE A 498 -39.55 -1.35 8.72
CA ILE A 498 -39.32 -0.03 9.34
C ILE A 498 -40.63 0.52 9.95
N ALA A 499 -41.73 0.46 9.19
CA ALA A 499 -43.04 0.88 9.68
C ALA A 499 -43.57 -0.03 10.82
N ALA A 500 -43.36 -1.34 10.72
CA ALA A 500 -43.76 -2.30 11.77
C ALA A 500 -43.00 -2.10 13.09
N LEU A 501 -41.77 -1.57 13.03
CA LEU A 501 -40.96 -1.18 14.20
C LEU A 501 -41.33 0.20 14.75
N GLY A 502 -42.40 0.83 14.24
CA GLY A 502 -42.88 2.12 14.71
C GLY A 502 -42.02 3.32 14.31
N GLN A 503 -41.12 3.15 13.32
CA GLN A 503 -40.33 4.24 12.76
C GLN A 503 -41.14 5.02 11.70
N PRO A 504 -40.77 6.27 11.40
CA PRO A 504 -41.40 7.03 10.32
C PRO A 504 -41.41 6.24 9.01
N ALA A 505 -42.56 6.25 8.33
CA ALA A 505 -42.69 5.58 7.04
C ALA A 505 -41.69 6.16 6.03
N MET A 506 -41.06 5.27 5.27
CA MET A 506 -40.08 5.61 4.25
C MET A 506 -40.53 5.07 2.90
N THR A 507 -40.20 5.78 1.83
CA THR A 507 -40.43 5.33 0.46
C THR A 507 -39.12 5.34 -0.30
N MET A 508 -38.89 4.32 -1.11
CA MET A 508 -37.73 4.27 -1.99
C MET A 508 -37.76 5.45 -2.98
N PRO A 509 -36.64 6.16 -3.19
CA PRO A 509 -36.55 7.20 -4.22
C PRO A 509 -36.70 6.64 -5.64
N ASP A 510 -37.12 7.47 -6.59
CA ASP A 510 -37.29 7.08 -8.01
C ASP A 510 -36.00 6.56 -8.65
N ALA A 511 -34.84 7.07 -8.21
CA ALA A 511 -33.52 6.65 -8.69
C ALA A 511 -33.01 5.36 -8.01
N GLY A 512 -33.73 4.82 -7.03
CA GLY A 512 -33.27 3.76 -6.14
C GLY A 512 -32.72 4.28 -4.81
N TRP A 513 -32.24 3.37 -3.97
CA TRP A 513 -31.63 3.72 -2.69
C TRP A 513 -30.21 4.26 -2.88
N PRO A 514 -29.84 5.39 -2.26
CA PRO A 514 -28.44 5.79 -2.11
C PRO A 514 -27.59 4.64 -1.55
N VAL A 515 -26.35 4.52 -2.00
CA VAL A 515 -25.49 3.38 -1.67
C VAL A 515 -24.33 3.80 -0.78
N ALA A 516 -24.06 3.01 0.27
CA ALA A 516 -22.81 3.03 1.01
C ALA A 516 -22.01 1.76 0.72
N ILE A 517 -20.85 1.90 0.08
CA ILE A 517 -19.87 0.82 -0.03
C ILE A 517 -19.20 0.66 1.35
N LEU A 518 -19.30 -0.53 1.92
CA LEU A 518 -18.75 -0.85 3.25
C LEU A 518 -17.50 -1.72 3.10
N TYR A 519 -16.41 -1.36 3.79
CA TYR A 519 -15.15 -2.10 3.72
C TYR A 519 -14.54 -2.41 5.09
N HIS A 520 -14.23 -3.67 5.31
CA HIS A 520 -13.90 -4.23 6.62
C HIS A 520 -12.42 -4.04 6.99
N GLY A 521 -12.11 -4.15 8.28
CA GLY A 521 -10.73 -4.08 8.78
C GLY A 521 -9.91 -5.34 8.53
N ILE A 522 -8.62 -5.31 8.85
CA ILE A 522 -7.78 -6.51 8.77
C ILE A 522 -8.28 -7.58 9.74
N THR A 523 -8.12 -8.86 9.38
CA THR A 523 -8.61 -10.03 10.14
C THR A 523 -10.12 -10.10 10.32
N ARG A 524 -10.87 -9.34 9.52
CA ARG A 524 -12.34 -9.31 9.48
C ARG A 524 -12.83 -9.74 8.10
N GLN A 525 -14.15 -9.72 7.91
CA GLN A 525 -14.80 -10.07 6.65
C GLN A 525 -16.01 -9.17 6.39
N LYS A 526 -16.54 -9.20 5.17
CA LYS A 526 -17.67 -8.36 4.72
C LYS A 526 -18.93 -8.57 5.57
N GLU A 527 -19.16 -9.77 6.10
CA GLU A 527 -20.31 -10.06 6.96
C GLU A 527 -20.26 -9.29 8.28
N ASP A 528 -19.06 -8.94 8.78
CA ASP A 528 -18.93 -8.09 9.98
C ASP A 528 -19.52 -6.68 9.75
N MET A 529 -19.59 -6.22 8.50
CA MET A 529 -20.18 -4.93 8.14
C MET A 529 -21.70 -4.90 8.29
N LEU A 530 -22.37 -6.06 8.40
CA LEU A 530 -23.81 -6.11 8.69
C LEU A 530 -24.17 -5.38 9.99
N ALA A 531 -23.23 -5.27 10.93
CA ALA A 531 -23.40 -4.60 12.22
C ALA A 531 -23.85 -3.13 12.12
N ILE A 532 -23.57 -2.44 11.01
CA ILE A 532 -23.95 -1.03 10.81
C ILE A 532 -25.11 -0.84 9.83
N THR A 533 -25.54 -1.90 9.16
CA THR A 533 -26.56 -1.83 8.08
C THR A 533 -27.94 -1.45 8.59
N ALA A 534 -28.26 -1.75 9.85
CA ALA A 534 -29.52 -1.33 10.49
C ALA A 534 -29.65 0.20 10.52
N ALA A 535 -28.61 0.89 10.98
CA ALA A 535 -28.60 2.36 11.08
C ALA A 535 -28.71 3.00 9.69
N LEU A 536 -27.98 2.46 8.70
CA LEU A 536 -28.04 2.93 7.32
C LEU A 536 -29.41 2.66 6.68
N SER A 537 -30.03 1.54 6.98
CA SER A 537 -31.37 1.22 6.48
C SER A 537 -32.43 2.18 7.04
N PHE A 538 -32.34 2.56 8.31
CA PHE A 538 -33.19 3.61 8.89
C PHE A 538 -32.90 5.01 8.33
N ALA A 539 -31.71 5.24 7.77
CA ALA A 539 -31.37 6.45 7.03
C ALA A 539 -31.77 6.38 5.54
N GLY A 540 -32.32 5.25 5.07
CA GLY A 540 -32.71 5.06 3.67
C GLY A 540 -31.51 4.83 2.75
N VAL A 541 -30.46 4.19 3.26
CA VAL A 541 -29.22 3.90 2.53
C VAL A 541 -29.05 2.40 2.40
N ALA A 542 -28.93 1.93 1.16
CA ALA A 542 -28.52 0.56 0.85
C ALA A 542 -27.01 0.40 1.05
N THR A 543 -26.55 -0.82 1.31
CA THR A 543 -25.14 -1.09 1.53
C THR A 543 -24.64 -2.18 0.59
N VAL A 544 -23.36 -2.10 0.22
CA VAL A 544 -22.68 -3.08 -0.62
C VAL A 544 -21.30 -3.35 -0.03
N ALA A 545 -20.93 -4.62 0.16
CA ALA A 545 -19.64 -4.99 0.75
C ALA A 545 -19.01 -6.19 0.02
N ILE A 546 -17.68 -6.19 -0.05
CA ILE A 546 -16.84 -7.28 -0.55
C ILE A 546 -15.68 -7.52 0.42
N ASP A 547 -15.07 -8.70 0.34
CA ASP A 547 -13.86 -8.99 1.11
C ASP A 547 -12.62 -8.39 0.45
N HIS A 548 -11.64 -7.99 1.29
CA HIS A 548 -10.26 -7.82 0.84
C HIS A 548 -9.71 -9.11 0.21
N PRO A 549 -8.70 -9.04 -0.67
CA PRO A 549 -7.95 -10.22 -1.07
C PRO A 549 -7.49 -11.01 0.16
N LEU A 550 -7.51 -12.34 0.06
CA LEU A 550 -7.09 -13.25 1.14
C LEU A 550 -7.92 -13.14 2.43
N HIS A 551 -9.07 -12.47 2.44
CA HIS A 551 -9.96 -12.39 3.62
C HIS A 551 -11.31 -13.06 3.33
N GLY A 552 -12.02 -13.46 4.38
CA GLY A 552 -13.40 -13.95 4.28
C GLY A 552 -13.52 -15.06 3.23
N SER A 553 -14.40 -14.89 2.24
CA SER A 553 -14.60 -15.88 1.16
C SER A 553 -13.54 -15.83 0.04
N ARG A 554 -12.47 -15.03 0.22
CA ARG A 554 -11.37 -14.87 -0.74
C ARG A 554 -10.07 -15.52 -0.27
N GLY A 555 -10.14 -16.45 0.67
CA GLY A 555 -9.03 -17.33 1.03
C GLY A 555 -8.86 -18.49 0.04
N TYR A 556 -7.83 -19.30 0.28
CA TYR A 556 -7.54 -20.49 -0.52
C TYR A 556 -7.42 -21.74 0.35
N ASP A 557 -8.31 -22.68 0.09
CA ASP A 557 -8.24 -24.09 0.48
C ASP A 557 -7.35 -24.84 -0.52
N LEU A 558 -6.17 -25.25 -0.06
CA LEU A 558 -5.13 -25.87 -0.88
C LEU A 558 -5.25 -27.39 -0.93
N ASP A 559 -5.94 -28.03 0.02
CA ASP A 559 -6.04 -29.48 0.13
C ASP A 559 -7.47 -30.05 -0.07
N GLY A 560 -8.46 -29.16 -0.16
CA GLY A 560 -9.86 -29.45 -0.44
C GLY A 560 -10.66 -29.92 0.78
N ASP A 561 -10.19 -29.66 2.01
CA ASP A 561 -10.88 -30.07 3.23
C ASP A 561 -12.01 -29.12 3.69
N GLY A 562 -12.16 -27.97 3.03
CA GLY A 562 -13.12 -26.92 3.35
C GLY A 562 -12.60 -25.86 4.31
N THR A 563 -11.32 -25.89 4.65
CA THR A 563 -10.61 -24.89 5.46
C THR A 563 -9.55 -24.21 4.61
N ASP A 564 -9.40 -22.90 4.76
CA ASP A 564 -8.35 -22.19 4.03
C ASP A 564 -6.99 -22.33 4.73
N GLU A 565 -5.94 -22.65 3.97
CA GLU A 565 -4.54 -22.51 4.42
C GLU A 565 -4.04 -21.08 4.25
N ILE A 566 -4.56 -20.35 3.26
CA ILE A 566 -4.19 -18.96 2.99
C ILE A 566 -5.42 -18.07 3.21
N ASN A 567 -5.57 -17.55 4.43
CA ASN A 567 -6.59 -16.57 4.76
C ASN A 567 -6.14 -15.66 5.92
N ALA A 568 -6.39 -14.35 5.80
CA ALA A 568 -6.02 -13.34 6.78
C ALA A 568 -7.08 -13.14 7.88
N THR A 569 -8.30 -13.61 7.66
CA THR A 569 -9.40 -13.65 8.63
C THR A 569 -9.27 -14.84 9.56
N THR A 570 -8.98 -16.04 9.02
CA THR A 570 -9.02 -17.30 9.79
C THR A 570 -7.66 -17.89 10.14
N VAL A 571 -6.58 -17.55 9.39
CA VAL A 571 -5.25 -18.14 9.60
C VAL A 571 -4.25 -17.14 10.19
N SER A 572 -3.85 -16.10 9.44
CA SER A 572 -2.91 -15.08 9.94
C SER A 572 -3.02 -13.77 9.16
N ALA A 573 -3.06 -12.64 9.88
CA ALA A 573 -3.01 -11.30 9.29
C ALA A 573 -1.80 -11.09 8.35
N THR A 574 -0.73 -11.86 8.57
CA THR A 574 0.50 -11.81 7.79
C THR A 574 0.34 -12.25 6.34
N HIS A 575 -0.69 -13.04 6.00
CA HIS A 575 -0.98 -13.40 4.61
C HIS A 575 -1.30 -12.15 3.76
N TYR A 576 -2.02 -11.19 4.33
CA TYR A 576 -2.31 -9.93 3.66
C TYR A 576 -1.20 -8.89 3.86
N MET A 577 -0.71 -8.70 5.10
CA MET A 577 0.35 -7.72 5.37
C MET A 577 1.67 -8.05 4.67
N ASN A 578 1.92 -9.34 4.45
CA ASN A 578 3.04 -9.94 3.73
C ASN A 578 4.39 -9.22 3.94
N LEU A 579 4.82 -9.17 5.20
CA LEU A 579 6.07 -8.51 5.60
C LEU A 579 7.32 -9.28 5.17
N GLN A 580 7.14 -10.53 4.73
CA GLN A 580 8.19 -11.32 4.12
C GLN A 580 8.46 -10.90 2.67
N THR A 581 7.45 -10.44 1.93
CA THR A 581 7.61 -9.94 0.56
C THR A 581 6.88 -8.60 0.41
N LEU A 582 7.57 -7.50 0.72
CA LEU A 582 7.01 -6.15 0.71
C LEU A 582 6.34 -5.74 -0.62
N PRO A 583 6.80 -6.18 -1.82
CA PRO A 583 6.07 -5.92 -3.07
C PRO A 583 4.68 -6.57 -3.09
N THR A 584 4.51 -7.75 -2.46
CA THR A 584 3.20 -8.41 -2.31
C THR A 584 2.31 -7.64 -1.35
N ALA A 585 2.86 -7.07 -0.28
CA ALA A 585 2.12 -6.19 0.63
C ALA A 585 1.53 -4.96 -0.10
N LYS A 586 2.34 -4.29 -0.93
CA LYS A 586 1.89 -3.19 -1.81
C LYS A 586 0.82 -3.68 -2.80
N ALA A 587 1.04 -4.84 -3.40
CA ALA A 587 0.11 -5.43 -4.35
C ALA A 587 -1.27 -5.73 -3.71
N ASN A 588 -1.31 -6.28 -2.50
CA ASN A 588 -2.56 -6.58 -1.79
C ASN A 588 -3.43 -5.33 -1.57
N LEU A 589 -2.82 -4.20 -1.18
CA LEU A 589 -3.50 -2.91 -1.10
C LEU A 589 -3.95 -2.38 -2.47
N THR A 590 -3.09 -2.51 -3.48
CA THR A 590 -3.41 -2.11 -4.86
C THR A 590 -4.61 -2.88 -5.41
N GLN A 591 -4.66 -4.21 -5.21
CA GLN A 591 -5.80 -5.04 -5.57
C GLN A 591 -7.06 -4.65 -4.81
N SER A 592 -6.96 -4.37 -3.51
CA SER A 592 -8.11 -3.92 -2.70
C SER A 592 -8.76 -2.65 -3.26
N VAL A 593 -7.94 -1.66 -3.63
CA VAL A 593 -8.45 -0.42 -4.25
C VAL A 593 -9.01 -0.67 -5.65
N SER A 594 -8.34 -1.52 -6.45
CA SER A 594 -8.84 -1.96 -7.76
C SER A 594 -10.21 -2.65 -7.66
N ASP A 595 -10.41 -3.53 -6.68
CA ASP A 595 -11.67 -4.23 -6.46
C ASP A 595 -12.79 -3.26 -6.07
N LEU A 596 -12.50 -2.23 -5.26
CA LEU A 596 -13.47 -1.17 -4.95
C LEU A 596 -13.82 -0.32 -6.18
N LEU A 597 -12.85 0.01 -7.04
CA LEU A 597 -13.10 0.70 -8.31
C LEU A 597 -14.01 -0.14 -9.22
N GLY A 598 -13.73 -1.44 -9.33
CA GLY A 598 -14.54 -2.39 -10.10
C GLY A 598 -15.94 -2.56 -9.53
N LEU A 599 -16.08 -2.67 -8.20
CA LEU A 599 -17.37 -2.74 -7.50
C LEU A 599 -18.20 -1.49 -7.76
N ARG A 600 -17.59 -0.31 -7.63
CA ARG A 600 -18.23 0.98 -7.91
C ARG A 600 -18.67 1.10 -9.36
N LEU A 601 -17.84 0.66 -10.31
CA LEU A 601 -18.20 0.62 -11.72
C LEU A 601 -19.39 -0.32 -11.96
N GLY A 602 -19.40 -1.48 -11.29
CA GLY A 602 -20.46 -2.48 -11.43
C GLY A 602 -21.83 -2.07 -10.89
N LEU A 603 -21.91 -1.05 -10.02
CA LEU A 603 -23.19 -0.44 -9.65
C LEU A 603 -23.92 0.18 -10.85
N ASN A 604 -23.22 0.49 -11.95
CA ASN A 604 -23.84 0.95 -13.19
C ASN A 604 -24.43 -0.20 -14.04
N ALA A 605 -24.27 -1.46 -13.61
CA ALA A 605 -24.68 -2.66 -14.32
C ALA A 605 -25.23 -3.74 -13.37
N VAL A 606 -26.35 -3.46 -12.71
CA VAL A 606 -27.02 -4.40 -11.79
C VAL A 606 -28.05 -5.25 -12.52
N ILE A 607 -27.95 -6.56 -12.40
CA ILE A 607 -28.91 -7.56 -12.89
C ILE A 607 -29.59 -8.18 -11.69
N ASP A 608 -30.81 -7.73 -11.38
CA ASP A 608 -31.56 -8.20 -10.22
C ASP A 608 -32.54 -9.33 -10.57
N THR A 609 -32.22 -10.53 -10.10
CA THR A 609 -33.05 -11.73 -10.25
C THR A 609 -33.69 -12.18 -8.93
N SER A 610 -33.56 -11.37 -7.87
CA SER A 610 -34.19 -11.60 -6.57
C SER A 610 -35.72 -11.54 -6.66
N THR A 611 -36.39 -12.21 -5.72
CA THR A 611 -37.85 -12.22 -5.66
C THR A 611 -38.37 -10.82 -5.37
N GLY A 612 -39.06 -10.24 -6.36
CA GLY A 612 -39.63 -8.90 -6.29
C GLY A 612 -38.69 -7.78 -6.74
N SER A 613 -37.50 -8.10 -7.29
CA SER A 613 -36.54 -7.14 -7.85
C SER A 613 -36.24 -5.99 -6.88
N ILE A 614 -35.74 -6.35 -5.70
CA ILE A 614 -35.68 -5.46 -4.53
C ILE A 614 -34.40 -4.62 -4.42
N ALA A 615 -33.38 -4.90 -5.23
CA ALA A 615 -32.09 -4.22 -5.20
C ALA A 615 -32.02 -3.04 -6.20
N MET A 616 -32.96 -2.10 -6.10
CA MET A 616 -32.89 -0.85 -6.87
C MET A 616 -31.91 0.12 -6.19
N LEU A 617 -30.70 0.21 -6.76
CA LEU A 617 -29.59 1.01 -6.23
C LEU A 617 -29.38 2.28 -7.06
N ASP A 618 -29.21 3.42 -6.40
CA ASP A 618 -28.87 4.69 -7.04
C ASP A 618 -27.36 4.79 -7.28
N ALA A 619 -26.91 4.42 -8.48
CA ALA A 619 -25.52 4.47 -8.89
C ALA A 619 -24.95 5.90 -9.04
N SER A 620 -25.80 6.95 -8.93
CA SER A 620 -25.37 8.35 -8.96
C SER A 620 -25.09 8.93 -7.57
N ASN A 621 -25.57 8.27 -6.51
CA ASN A 621 -25.39 8.69 -5.12
C ASN A 621 -24.75 7.57 -4.30
N VAL A 622 -23.42 7.44 -4.46
CA VAL A 622 -22.62 6.39 -3.84
C VAL A 622 -21.63 7.02 -2.86
N SER A 623 -21.55 6.47 -1.66
CA SER A 623 -20.56 6.83 -0.63
C SER A 623 -19.73 5.61 -0.27
N VAL A 624 -18.62 5.81 0.46
CA VAL A 624 -17.82 4.73 1.02
C VAL A 624 -17.62 4.91 2.51
N MET A 625 -17.65 3.82 3.26
CA MET A 625 -17.27 3.76 4.66
C MET A 625 -16.32 2.59 4.89
N GLY A 626 -15.20 2.89 5.56
CA GLY A 626 -14.16 1.91 5.83
C GLY A 626 -13.73 1.94 7.29
N VAL A 627 -13.37 0.77 7.83
CA VAL A 627 -12.86 0.60 9.21
C VAL A 627 -11.42 0.08 9.15
N SER A 628 -10.49 0.71 9.85
CA SER A 628 -9.07 0.31 9.89
C SER A 628 -8.48 0.10 8.49
N LEU A 629 -8.09 -1.13 8.10
CA LEU A 629 -7.63 -1.47 6.74
C LEU A 629 -8.65 -1.09 5.66
N GLY A 630 -9.94 -1.25 5.93
CA GLY A 630 -11.01 -0.77 5.06
C GLY A 630 -11.06 0.75 4.96
N GLY A 631 -10.65 1.47 6.01
CA GLY A 631 -10.47 2.93 6.00
C GLY A 631 -9.26 3.36 5.17
N ILE A 632 -8.15 2.62 5.25
CA ILE A 632 -6.94 2.81 4.43
C ILE A 632 -7.29 2.64 2.95
N ALA A 633 -7.79 1.47 2.55
CA ALA A 633 -8.10 1.18 1.16
C ALA A 633 -9.32 1.98 0.66
N GLY A 634 -10.33 2.21 1.51
CA GLY A 634 -11.51 3.02 1.19
C GLY A 634 -11.16 4.49 0.94
N GLY A 635 -10.22 5.06 1.70
CA GLY A 635 -9.70 6.41 1.47
C GLY A 635 -8.92 6.53 0.17
N ASN A 636 -8.03 5.57 -0.11
CA ASN A 636 -7.30 5.50 -1.38
C ASN A 636 -8.26 5.36 -2.57
N PHE A 637 -9.26 4.47 -2.44
CA PHE A 637 -10.32 4.31 -3.43
C PHE A 637 -11.06 5.62 -3.68
N ALA A 638 -11.55 6.30 -2.64
CA ALA A 638 -12.28 7.56 -2.82
C ALA A 638 -11.44 8.62 -3.55
N ALA A 639 -10.15 8.74 -3.18
CA ALA A 639 -9.22 9.64 -3.84
C ALA A 639 -9.09 9.32 -5.34
N VAL A 640 -8.85 8.06 -5.73
CA VAL A 640 -8.69 7.67 -7.14
C VAL A 640 -10.02 7.72 -7.91
N ALA A 641 -11.12 7.31 -7.27
CA ALA A 641 -12.46 7.29 -7.85
C ALA A 641 -12.92 8.70 -8.26
N ASN A 642 -12.58 9.72 -7.48
CA ASN A 642 -12.90 11.11 -7.75
C ASN A 642 -11.85 11.88 -8.58
N THR A 643 -10.67 11.30 -8.84
CA THR A 643 -9.71 11.87 -9.80
C THR A 643 -10.22 11.70 -11.23
N SER A 644 -10.27 12.79 -12.00
CA SER A 644 -10.71 12.74 -13.40
C SER A 644 -9.79 11.86 -14.25
N MET A 645 -10.37 11.03 -15.13
CA MET A 645 -9.60 10.26 -16.10
C MET A 645 -9.01 11.15 -17.21
N GLY A 646 -9.54 12.36 -17.39
CA GLY A 646 -9.09 13.32 -18.39
C GLY A 646 -9.41 12.94 -19.84
N GLY A 647 -9.13 13.86 -20.77
CA GLY A 647 -9.36 13.65 -22.21
C GLY A 647 -10.79 13.25 -22.53
N ASP A 648 -10.95 12.31 -23.47
CA ASP A 648 -12.27 11.81 -23.89
C ASP A 648 -12.97 10.97 -22.81
N LEU A 649 -12.21 10.47 -21.82
CA LEU A 649 -12.76 9.66 -20.73
C LEU A 649 -13.39 10.51 -19.61
N SER A 650 -13.19 11.82 -19.56
CA SER A 650 -13.73 12.66 -18.48
C SER A 650 -15.26 12.65 -18.42
N ALA A 651 -15.94 12.37 -19.54
CA ALA A 651 -17.39 12.22 -19.58
C ALA A 651 -17.89 11.01 -18.77
N LEU A 652 -17.01 10.06 -18.43
CA LEU A 652 -17.30 8.85 -17.69
C LEU A 652 -16.86 8.91 -16.23
N ASP A 653 -16.32 10.03 -15.76
CA ASP A 653 -15.86 10.19 -14.37
C ASP A 653 -16.96 9.86 -13.36
N GLY A 654 -18.21 10.25 -13.66
CA GLY A 654 -19.38 9.99 -12.82
C GLY A 654 -19.70 8.50 -12.61
N MET A 655 -19.18 7.59 -13.43
CA MET A 655 -19.33 6.14 -13.22
C MET A 655 -18.52 5.63 -12.03
N PHE A 656 -17.49 6.39 -11.61
CA PHE A 656 -16.64 6.07 -10.48
C PHE A 656 -16.86 7.02 -9.30
N SER A 657 -17.29 8.26 -9.53
CA SER A 657 -17.37 9.26 -8.48
C SER A 657 -18.18 8.80 -7.26
N VAL A 658 -17.71 9.21 -6.08
CA VAL A 658 -18.37 9.01 -4.79
C VAL A 658 -18.65 10.35 -4.12
N ALA A 659 -19.82 10.45 -3.49
CA ALA A 659 -20.34 11.64 -2.86
C ALA A 659 -19.71 11.93 -1.49
N ALA A 660 -19.27 10.91 -0.76
CA ALA A 660 -18.67 11.04 0.56
C ALA A 660 -17.79 9.83 0.92
N ALA A 661 -16.82 10.04 1.81
CA ALA A 661 -15.99 9.01 2.41
C ALA A 661 -15.96 9.14 3.95
N SER A 662 -16.41 8.10 4.66
CA SER A 662 -16.35 8.01 6.12
C SER A 662 -15.28 7.01 6.53
N LEU A 663 -14.14 7.48 7.03
CA LEU A 663 -12.98 6.64 7.32
C LEU A 663 -12.76 6.52 8.82
N GLU A 664 -12.99 5.34 9.39
CA GLU A 664 -12.70 5.02 10.78
C GLU A 664 -11.26 4.48 10.87
N SER A 665 -10.41 5.14 11.66
CA SER A 665 -9.02 4.77 11.91
C SER A 665 -8.15 4.46 10.65
N PRO A 666 -8.13 5.32 9.60
CA PRO A 666 -7.33 5.10 8.40
C PRO A 666 -5.84 5.43 8.64
N GLY A 667 -5.12 4.53 9.32
CA GLY A 667 -3.70 4.72 9.63
C GLY A 667 -2.84 4.97 8.38
N ALA A 668 -1.85 5.86 8.49
CA ALA A 668 -0.88 6.20 7.44
C ALA A 668 0.54 6.01 7.98
N GLY A 669 1.55 5.96 7.11
CA GLY A 669 2.90 5.58 7.55
C GLY A 669 2.91 4.14 8.08
N THR A 670 2.28 3.25 7.31
CA THR A 670 1.88 1.89 7.66
C THR A 670 3.01 1.10 8.31
N ALA A 671 4.24 1.18 7.81
CA ALA A 671 5.35 0.42 8.38
C ALA A 671 5.65 0.82 9.83
N GLN A 672 5.73 2.13 10.10
CA GLN A 672 6.03 2.64 11.43
C GLN A 672 4.84 2.47 12.38
N PHE A 673 3.63 2.78 11.91
CA PHE A 673 2.41 2.56 12.66
C PHE A 673 2.27 1.10 13.12
N LEU A 674 2.57 0.14 12.24
CA LEU A 674 2.48 -1.27 12.57
C LEU A 674 3.58 -1.73 13.54
N LEU A 675 4.82 -1.29 13.37
CA LEU A 675 5.93 -1.61 14.28
C LEU A 675 5.69 -1.10 15.71
N GLU A 676 5.06 0.06 15.84
CA GLU A 676 4.77 0.71 17.13
C GLU A 676 3.38 0.36 17.69
N SER A 677 2.59 -0.43 16.96
CA SER A 677 1.27 -0.89 17.41
C SER A 677 1.40 -1.82 18.64
N PRO A 678 0.62 -1.61 19.71
CA PRO A 678 0.54 -2.57 20.81
C PRO A 678 0.00 -3.95 20.39
N SER A 679 -0.82 -4.00 19.33
CA SER A 679 -1.44 -5.25 18.85
C SER A 679 -0.61 -5.95 17.78
N PHE A 680 -0.04 -5.21 16.83
CA PHE A 680 0.73 -5.78 15.72
C PHE A 680 2.25 -5.72 15.93
N GLY A 681 2.75 -4.74 16.68
CA GLY A 681 4.19 -4.54 16.91
C GLY A 681 4.91 -5.78 17.45
N PRO A 682 4.38 -6.48 18.48
CA PRO A 682 4.99 -7.72 18.96
C PRO A 682 5.10 -8.80 17.88
N LEU A 683 4.06 -8.98 17.07
CA LEU A 683 4.06 -9.94 15.96
C LEU A 683 5.16 -9.59 14.95
N ILE A 684 5.18 -8.35 14.47
CA ILE A 684 6.12 -7.91 13.44
C ILE A 684 7.56 -8.00 13.95
N LYS A 685 7.82 -7.48 15.16
CA LYS A 685 9.14 -7.54 15.79
C LYS A 685 9.57 -8.99 15.99
N SER A 686 8.66 -9.91 16.29
CA SER A 686 8.98 -11.34 16.42
C SER A 686 9.41 -11.96 15.09
N LEU A 687 8.74 -11.64 13.98
CA LEU A 687 9.08 -12.14 12.64
C LEU A 687 10.45 -11.63 12.18
N LEU A 688 10.73 -10.35 12.42
CA LEU A 688 12.02 -9.73 12.11
C LEU A 688 13.14 -10.32 12.98
N LEU A 689 12.91 -10.46 14.28
CA LEU A 689 13.89 -11.04 15.20
C LEU A 689 14.17 -12.50 14.90
N SER A 690 13.16 -13.28 14.49
CA SER A 690 13.33 -14.70 14.15
C SER A 690 14.27 -14.90 12.98
N GLN A 691 14.31 -13.95 12.05
CA GLN A 691 15.22 -13.97 10.89
C GLN A 691 16.58 -13.34 11.21
N ALA A 692 16.59 -12.21 11.91
CA ALA A 692 17.79 -11.41 12.10
C ALA A 692 18.59 -11.74 13.37
N SER A 693 17.99 -12.40 14.37
CA SER A 693 18.58 -12.65 15.69
C SER A 693 18.62 -14.15 16.02
N PRO A 694 19.78 -14.80 15.87
CA PRO A 694 19.97 -16.19 16.29
C PRO A 694 19.64 -16.41 17.78
N ASP A 695 19.89 -15.41 18.62
CA ASP A 695 19.61 -15.48 20.06
C ASP A 695 18.10 -15.51 20.34
N PHE A 696 17.31 -14.73 19.59
CA PHE A 696 15.86 -14.77 19.70
C PHE A 696 15.31 -16.11 19.19
N ALA A 697 15.78 -16.58 18.03
CA ALA A 697 15.39 -17.89 17.51
C ALA A 697 15.71 -19.03 18.50
N ALA A 698 16.87 -18.97 19.16
CA ALA A 698 17.26 -19.93 20.20
C ALA A 698 16.39 -19.81 21.46
N LEU A 699 16.01 -18.60 21.88
CA LEU A 699 15.08 -18.38 22.99
C LEU A 699 13.71 -19.01 22.71
N VAL A 700 13.16 -18.80 21.52
CA VAL A 700 11.87 -19.38 21.10
C VAL A 700 11.95 -20.91 21.11
N ALA A 701 12.96 -21.49 20.47
CA ALA A 701 13.15 -22.93 20.40
C ALA A 701 13.38 -23.58 21.79
N GLY A 702 14.10 -22.89 22.68
CA GLY A 702 14.34 -23.34 24.05
C GLY A 702 13.10 -23.26 24.94
N THR A 703 12.26 -22.23 24.76
CA THR A 703 11.04 -22.01 25.54
C THR A 703 9.90 -22.93 25.07
N TYR A 704 9.80 -23.15 23.76
CA TYR A 704 8.77 -23.96 23.13
C TYR A 704 9.39 -25.08 22.26
N PRO A 705 9.93 -26.16 22.88
CA PRO A 705 10.62 -27.23 22.15
C PRO A 705 9.72 -28.02 21.18
N ALA A 706 8.40 -27.96 21.38
CA ALA A 706 7.41 -28.60 20.52
C ALA A 706 6.95 -27.70 19.35
N GLY A 707 7.54 -26.52 19.19
CA GLY A 707 7.07 -25.47 18.29
C GLY A 707 6.27 -24.40 19.03
N ALA A 708 6.48 -23.14 18.65
CA ALA A 708 5.76 -22.00 19.18
C ALA A 708 4.64 -21.58 18.23
N THR A 709 3.49 -21.19 18.79
CA THR A 709 2.46 -20.45 18.03
C THR A 709 2.92 -19.01 17.76
N GLU A 710 2.25 -18.33 16.83
CA GLU A 710 2.50 -16.91 16.53
C GLU A 710 2.37 -16.04 17.79
N ALA A 711 1.32 -16.24 18.57
CA ALA A 711 1.07 -15.51 19.82
C ALA A 711 2.16 -15.78 20.88
N GLN A 712 2.62 -17.03 21.00
CA GLN A 712 3.69 -17.41 21.92
C GLN A 712 5.03 -16.78 21.52
N THR A 713 5.35 -16.77 20.22
CA THR A 713 6.58 -16.14 19.70
C THR A 713 6.54 -14.63 19.93
N SER A 714 5.41 -14.00 19.63
CA SER A 714 5.18 -12.56 19.85
C SER A 714 5.34 -12.15 21.32
N ALA A 715 4.83 -12.97 22.24
CA ALA A 715 4.93 -12.71 23.68
C ALA A 715 6.37 -12.75 24.23
N LEU A 716 7.32 -13.36 23.50
CA LEU A 716 8.74 -13.41 23.90
C LEU A 716 9.53 -12.16 23.49
N VAL A 717 8.98 -11.29 22.63
CA VAL A 717 9.70 -10.11 22.12
C VAL A 717 10.07 -9.14 23.23
N GLU A 718 9.11 -8.70 24.04
CA GLU A 718 9.39 -7.74 25.11
C GLU A 718 10.38 -8.29 26.16
N PRO A 719 10.22 -9.52 26.68
CA PRO A 719 11.22 -10.14 27.55
C PRO A 719 12.62 -10.21 26.92
N PHE A 720 12.70 -10.54 25.63
CA PHE A 720 13.97 -10.60 24.91
C PHE A 720 14.63 -9.22 24.82
N LEU A 721 13.89 -8.20 24.37
CA LEU A 721 14.42 -6.83 24.22
C LEU A 721 14.88 -6.26 25.57
N ASN A 722 14.13 -6.51 26.65
CA ASN A 722 14.49 -6.05 28.00
C ASN A 722 15.74 -6.74 28.57
N ALA A 723 16.15 -7.89 28.03
CA ALA A 723 17.35 -8.60 28.46
C ALA A 723 18.62 -8.16 27.71
N LEU A 724 18.48 -7.36 26.64
CA LEU A 724 19.62 -6.88 25.85
C LEU A 724 20.37 -5.75 26.58
N SER A 725 21.69 -5.72 26.41
CA SER A 725 22.48 -4.52 26.74
C SER A 725 22.19 -3.38 25.75
N ASP A 726 22.51 -2.13 26.12
CA ASP A 726 22.27 -0.95 25.27
C ASP A 726 22.87 -1.09 23.86
N SER A 727 24.05 -1.71 23.73
CA SER A 727 24.70 -1.93 22.43
C SER A 727 24.00 -3.00 21.58
N GLN A 728 23.50 -4.06 22.21
CA GLN A 728 22.70 -5.09 21.54
C GLN A 728 21.35 -4.54 21.11
N LEU A 729 20.69 -3.77 21.98
CA LEU A 729 19.43 -3.13 21.69
C LEU A 729 19.58 -2.12 20.54
N ALA A 730 20.65 -1.33 20.51
CA ALA A 730 20.96 -0.44 19.39
C ALA A 730 21.12 -1.20 18.07
N THR A 731 21.76 -2.38 18.10
CA THR A 731 21.91 -3.25 16.92
C THR A 731 20.56 -3.78 16.43
N VAL A 732 19.68 -4.21 17.35
CA VAL A 732 18.33 -4.68 17.01
C VAL A 732 17.46 -3.55 16.46
N ASN A 733 17.50 -2.37 17.09
CA ASN A 733 16.75 -1.21 16.63
C ASN A 733 17.22 -0.74 15.24
N ALA A 734 18.51 -0.86 14.92
CA ALA A 734 19.00 -0.58 13.58
C ALA A 734 18.36 -1.51 12.52
N THR A 735 18.17 -2.80 12.84
CA THR A 735 17.45 -3.75 11.98
C THR A 735 15.99 -3.33 11.80
N PHE A 736 15.29 -2.96 12.88
CA PHE A 736 13.90 -2.51 12.80
C PHE A 736 13.78 -1.23 11.96
N ASN A 737 14.68 -0.27 12.12
CA ASN A 737 14.68 0.97 11.35
C ASN A 737 14.97 0.72 9.86
N GLN A 738 15.89 -0.18 9.54
CA GLN A 738 16.18 -0.56 8.16
C GLN A 738 14.95 -1.21 7.50
N PHE A 739 14.29 -2.14 8.21
CA PHE A 739 13.06 -2.73 7.74
C PHE A 739 11.95 -1.68 7.57
N ALA A 740 11.76 -0.80 8.55
CA ALA A 740 10.75 0.26 8.49
C ALA A 740 10.95 1.19 7.29
N PHE A 741 12.21 1.55 6.99
CA PHE A 741 12.55 2.35 5.82
C PHE A 741 12.18 1.64 4.51
N ALA A 742 12.60 0.38 4.36
CA ALA A 742 12.31 -0.38 3.15
C ALA A 742 10.81 -0.67 2.98
N ALA A 743 10.14 -1.04 4.07
CA ALA A 743 8.71 -1.32 4.10
C ALA A 743 7.89 -0.06 3.77
N GLN A 744 8.19 1.08 4.39
CA GLN A 744 7.45 2.30 4.10
C GLN A 744 7.66 2.74 2.65
N THR A 745 8.91 2.75 2.19
CA THR A 745 9.24 3.12 0.80
C THR A 745 8.50 2.22 -0.20
N SER A 746 8.46 0.91 0.05
CA SER A 746 7.71 -0.04 -0.79
C SER A 746 6.20 0.19 -0.77
N LEU A 747 5.65 0.53 0.40
CA LEU A 747 4.22 0.71 0.60
C LEU A 747 3.69 2.08 0.18
N ASP A 748 4.53 3.10 0.05
CA ASP A 748 4.11 4.49 -0.19
C ASP A 748 3.13 4.64 -1.37
N GLY A 749 3.24 3.83 -2.43
CA GLY A 749 2.32 3.86 -3.58
C GLY A 749 0.93 3.33 -3.28
N ALA A 750 0.74 2.72 -2.12
CA ALA A 750 -0.52 2.21 -1.61
C ALA A 750 -0.83 2.68 -0.16
N ASP A 751 0.04 3.49 0.44
CA ASP A 751 -0.14 4.06 1.77
C ASP A 751 -1.03 5.31 1.70
N PRO A 752 -2.00 5.50 2.61
CA PRO A 752 -2.89 6.66 2.60
C PRO A 752 -2.19 8.01 2.60
N ILE A 753 -0.97 8.09 3.15
CA ILE A 753 -0.18 9.32 3.17
C ILE A 753 0.02 9.92 1.77
N SER A 754 0.04 9.08 0.74
CA SER A 754 0.18 9.50 -0.67
C SER A 754 -1.13 9.99 -1.29
N PHE A 755 -2.27 9.72 -0.65
CA PHE A 755 -3.61 10.00 -1.16
C PHE A 755 -4.33 11.10 -0.37
N VAL A 756 -3.95 11.38 0.88
CA VAL A 756 -4.68 12.31 1.78
C VAL A 756 -4.90 13.70 1.17
N ASN A 757 -3.92 14.25 0.47
CA ASN A 757 -4.07 15.56 -0.18
C ASN A 757 -5.11 15.49 -1.30
N THR A 758 -5.02 14.48 -2.17
CA THR A 758 -5.98 14.26 -3.26
C THR A 758 -7.39 14.03 -2.72
N LEU A 759 -7.52 13.16 -1.70
CA LEU A 759 -8.78 12.89 -1.02
C LEU A 759 -9.43 14.17 -0.50
N GLY A 760 -8.70 14.99 0.25
CA GLY A 760 -9.20 16.25 0.79
C GLY A 760 -9.52 17.31 -0.26
N MET A 761 -8.94 17.21 -1.47
CA MET A 761 -9.23 18.12 -2.58
C MET A 761 -10.44 17.70 -3.42
N ASN A 762 -10.62 16.40 -3.66
CA ASN A 762 -11.56 15.91 -4.67
C ASN A 762 -12.77 15.15 -4.11
N THR A 763 -12.78 14.83 -2.81
CA THR A 763 -13.86 14.07 -2.18
C THR A 763 -14.62 14.98 -1.21
N PRO A 764 -15.93 15.19 -1.41
CA PRO A 764 -16.73 16.01 -0.50
C PRO A 764 -16.76 15.40 0.91
N THR A 765 -16.75 16.29 1.92
CA THR A 765 -16.83 15.95 3.36
C THR A 765 -18.25 16.05 3.90
#